data_AF-Q552Y5-F1
#
_entry.id   AF-Q552Y5-F1
#
_cell.length_a   1.000
_cell.length_b   1.000
_cell.length_c   1.000
_cell.angle_alpha   90.00
_cell.angle_beta   90.00
_cell.angle_gamma   90.00
#
_symmetry.space_group_name_H-M   'P 1'
#
loop_
_entity.id
_entity.type
_entity.pdbx_description
1 polymer ?
#
loop_
_entity_poly.entity_id
_entity_poly.type
_entity_poly.pdbx_seq_one_letter_code
_entity_poly.pdbx_strand_id
1 'polypeptide(L)'
;MNLKFSFFLIVFTIVPIFCQTFFPKGFRNTENSITFDWDLNDPNYYTKWEITKADGNITEMSFQCTNNATIKSCTYTNNGTPPMNELYGISGMPCYMDGSSTEKCQGILQPSHYPTPIINSTIPSIPVDGTSITLVGSFIIFIVGNDSNYFQLSSGGIANFNSPIHLDPTQMIINIPSGCGQDSIKWPSGSKPLSFNYIAPTVTPSTLSFDGYNIIINGSNFCNKTNSILSVYLGGVLQTDKVKIKSTSIELDVSQVLYCEILYFSVTFGSNVQTLVNQAIIFSPILYNVNSVPGAIGGKITIKGIRLTTPPGIQHNTILSFESSWNVTASTPSYILCDLQPGYEKPIQLSVVVGNIMSSNNITFNYNEISIIKSTQNTNIITLYGDCFGSDNKTEIVIGGTSSVTSYQVNTYETSIIFVIPGNYAGETLVQVKAYGYTAGYYIPLQLYVTPSDAILNSPHATHFKYYFQSLDSINPKITINGETFVGDDNSKELKDDGSSTYIFNNFPGVCGVQSLQYEIGNQTYNGTVTSLQPSYANCTYSPETNITLCTGTNFGGSYFDKQVIIQFSNSTITPINITDTEFTFYTYDNYVSGHLTINSCGDSADTFYIINAVYFSNVAEGFHNNSPNDAVIVNGKFFASSGVVSIECGNKTFPKCNLIDYKTISCPVQLDGPYDQFCTLTFENKTNIPVYVSFQQPIALASNSLYLDGGELVIFGDCFYDIIDNIHIGPVQCIDSKFISSNAIACTLPPTADKHLLNQIMFINITIAGKSGGGYAFSYLTPWIQFDSTSPTADSMIIITTIIIAFAIGSIYIHFAILFHKKKNIKRVLPSGAPKQVDQRRQLTRQLTQPQFIIPQQTSSSRSNSISRY
;
A
#
# COMPACT_ATOMS: atom_id res chain seq x y z
N MET A 1 4.07 -76.77 17.94
CA MET A 1 4.23 -76.69 16.48
C MET A 1 4.46 -78.06 15.83
N ASN A 2 5.38 -78.86 16.36
CA ASN A 2 5.98 -80.04 15.70
C ASN A 2 4.99 -81.09 15.13
N LEU A 3 3.82 -81.30 15.73
CA LEU A 3 2.87 -82.35 15.30
C LEU A 3 2.34 -82.15 13.86
N LYS A 4 2.25 -80.91 13.36
CA LYS A 4 1.82 -80.65 11.98
C LYS A 4 2.90 -80.97 10.93
N PHE A 5 4.17 -81.00 11.31
CA PHE A 5 5.27 -81.24 10.38
C PHE A 5 5.37 -82.74 10.01
N SER A 6 5.23 -83.63 11.00
CA SER A 6 5.26 -85.09 10.75
C SER A 6 4.11 -85.56 9.87
N PHE A 7 2.90 -84.99 10.01
CA PHE A 7 1.76 -85.36 9.18
C PHE A 7 1.96 -84.97 7.70
N PHE A 8 2.57 -83.80 7.45
CA PHE A 8 2.92 -83.35 6.10
C PHE A 8 3.94 -84.28 5.43
N LEU A 9 4.92 -84.76 6.20
CA LEU A 9 5.99 -85.65 5.73
C LEU A 9 5.45 -87.04 5.33
N ILE A 10 4.52 -87.61 6.12
CA ILE A 10 3.90 -88.92 5.84
C ILE A 10 3.09 -88.88 4.52
N VAL A 11 2.30 -87.82 4.31
CA VAL A 11 1.49 -87.66 3.07
C VAL A 11 2.38 -87.65 1.82
N PHE A 12 3.52 -86.94 1.86
CA PHE A 12 4.46 -86.90 0.73
C PHE A 12 5.12 -88.25 0.41
N THR A 13 5.26 -89.16 1.38
CA THR A 13 5.90 -90.47 1.15
C THR A 13 5.00 -91.56 0.59
N ILE A 14 3.67 -91.45 0.71
CA ILE A 14 2.73 -92.55 0.38
C ILE A 14 2.08 -92.38 -1.01
N VAL A 15 1.86 -91.14 -1.46
CA VAL A 15 1.20 -90.84 -2.74
C VAL A 15 1.90 -91.44 -3.99
N PRO A 16 3.24 -91.43 -4.16
CA PRO A 16 3.86 -91.86 -5.43
C PRO A 16 3.77 -93.36 -5.73
N ILE A 17 3.30 -94.19 -4.78
CA ILE A 17 3.24 -95.66 -4.94
C ILE A 17 2.11 -96.09 -5.90
N PHE A 18 1.09 -95.25 -6.12
CA PHE A 18 -0.11 -95.59 -6.91
C PHE A 18 -0.13 -95.05 -8.34
N CYS A 19 0.93 -94.36 -8.79
CA CYS A 19 1.07 -93.90 -10.17
C CYS A 19 2.26 -94.56 -10.87
N GLN A 20 2.05 -95.73 -11.46
CA GLN A 20 2.97 -96.28 -12.46
C GLN A 20 2.84 -95.49 -13.76
N THR A 21 3.60 -94.40 -13.88
CA THR A 21 3.75 -93.61 -15.10
C THR A 21 4.67 -94.33 -16.08
N PHE A 22 4.12 -94.82 -17.19
CA PHE A 22 4.87 -95.44 -18.27
C PHE A 22 5.73 -94.40 -18.99
N PHE A 23 7.04 -94.36 -18.69
CA PHE A 23 7.98 -93.46 -19.33
C PHE A 23 8.76 -94.17 -20.44
N PRO A 24 8.68 -93.72 -21.71
CA PRO A 24 9.50 -94.23 -22.78
C PRO A 24 10.98 -93.86 -22.53
N LYS A 25 11.88 -94.75 -22.93
CA LYS A 25 13.35 -94.58 -22.82
C LYS A 25 13.87 -93.43 -23.69
N GLY A 26 13.19 -93.15 -24.80
CA GLY A 26 13.48 -92.05 -25.69
C GLY A 26 12.25 -91.59 -26.44
N PHE A 27 12.22 -90.30 -26.79
CA PHE A 27 11.18 -89.71 -27.61
C PHE A 27 11.83 -88.83 -28.69
N ARG A 28 11.28 -88.88 -29.92
CA ARG A 28 11.61 -87.98 -31.04
C ARG A 28 10.41 -87.80 -31.96
N ASN A 29 10.29 -86.64 -32.61
CA ASN A 29 9.39 -86.44 -33.74
C ASN A 29 10.10 -85.77 -34.93
N THR A 30 9.58 -86.03 -36.13
CA THR A 30 9.87 -85.27 -37.35
C THR A 30 8.64 -84.44 -37.72
N GLU A 31 8.62 -83.80 -38.89
CA GLU A 31 7.44 -83.10 -39.42
C GLU A 31 6.22 -84.03 -39.59
N ASN A 32 6.46 -85.32 -39.81
CA ASN A 32 5.45 -86.31 -40.20
C ASN A 32 5.45 -87.60 -39.36
N SER A 33 6.31 -87.73 -38.35
CA SER A 33 6.38 -88.95 -37.53
C SER A 33 6.60 -88.66 -36.05
N ILE A 34 6.10 -89.55 -35.20
CA ILE A 34 6.26 -89.55 -33.74
C ILE A 34 6.83 -90.92 -33.37
N THR A 35 8.00 -90.97 -32.72
CA THR A 35 8.63 -92.24 -32.30
C THR A 35 8.93 -92.27 -30.82
N PHE A 36 8.53 -93.37 -30.18
CA PHE A 36 8.92 -93.73 -28.82
C PHE A 36 9.84 -94.95 -28.85
N ASP A 37 10.99 -94.82 -28.19
CA ASP A 37 11.88 -95.93 -27.91
C ASP A 37 11.57 -96.48 -26.51
N TRP A 38 11.39 -97.79 -26.42
CA TRP A 38 11.22 -98.55 -25.18
C TRP A 38 12.37 -99.55 -25.05
N ASP A 39 12.61 -100.07 -23.84
CA ASP A 39 13.51 -101.22 -23.72
C ASP A 39 12.90 -102.44 -24.44
N LEU A 40 13.74 -103.27 -25.08
CA LEU A 40 13.28 -104.34 -25.98
C LEU A 40 12.22 -105.27 -25.36
N ASN A 41 12.41 -105.55 -24.06
CA ASN A 41 11.59 -106.44 -23.23
C ASN A 41 10.60 -105.68 -22.34
N ASP A 42 10.38 -104.37 -22.53
CA ASP A 42 9.36 -103.65 -21.77
C ASP A 42 7.97 -104.22 -22.11
N PRO A 43 7.21 -104.74 -21.12
CA PRO A 43 5.88 -105.25 -21.34
C PRO A 43 4.85 -104.14 -21.64
N ASN A 44 5.16 -102.87 -21.39
CA ASN A 44 4.23 -101.75 -21.55
C ASN A 44 4.74 -100.75 -22.59
N TYR A 45 4.19 -100.78 -23.80
CA TYR A 45 4.56 -99.86 -24.89
C TYR A 45 3.34 -99.38 -25.67
N TYR A 46 3.38 -98.15 -26.19
CA TYR A 46 2.27 -97.57 -26.95
C TYR A 46 2.02 -98.31 -28.27
N THR A 47 0.76 -98.65 -28.52
CA THR A 47 0.26 -99.31 -29.74
C THR A 47 -0.52 -98.34 -30.62
N LYS A 48 -1.38 -97.52 -30.02
CA LYS A 48 -2.04 -96.36 -30.63
C LYS A 48 -2.26 -95.28 -29.58
N TRP A 49 -2.49 -94.05 -30.04
CA TRP A 49 -3.15 -93.03 -29.22
C TRP A 49 -4.52 -92.71 -29.80
N GLU A 50 -5.48 -92.42 -28.92
CA GLU A 50 -6.81 -91.93 -29.27
C GLU A 50 -6.88 -90.45 -28.92
N ILE A 51 -7.00 -89.59 -29.94
CA ILE A 51 -7.08 -88.13 -29.80
C ILE A 51 -8.53 -87.70 -29.99
N THR A 52 -9.16 -87.20 -28.92
CA THR A 52 -10.55 -86.73 -28.93
C THR A 52 -10.60 -85.29 -29.42
N LYS A 53 -11.16 -85.06 -30.61
CA LYS A 53 -11.42 -83.73 -31.17
C LYS A 53 -12.52 -82.99 -30.42
N ALA A 54 -12.61 -81.67 -30.61
CA ALA A 54 -13.58 -80.81 -29.91
C ALA A 54 -15.06 -81.09 -30.27
N ASP A 55 -15.31 -81.78 -31.38
CA ASP A 55 -16.61 -82.28 -31.83
C ASP A 55 -16.96 -83.67 -31.25
N GLY A 56 -16.05 -84.27 -30.47
CA GLY A 56 -16.17 -85.62 -29.92
C GLY A 56 -15.66 -86.74 -30.82
N ASN A 57 -15.21 -86.46 -32.06
CA ASN A 57 -14.65 -87.48 -32.94
C ASN A 57 -13.27 -87.95 -32.44
N ILE A 58 -13.05 -89.26 -32.42
CA ILE A 58 -11.75 -89.85 -32.06
C ILE A 58 -10.90 -90.01 -33.32
N THR A 59 -9.65 -89.56 -33.25
CA THR A 59 -8.63 -89.76 -34.27
C THR A 59 -7.57 -90.72 -33.72
N GLU A 60 -7.43 -91.89 -34.34
CA GLU A 60 -6.44 -92.90 -33.95
C GLU A 60 -5.07 -92.64 -34.58
N MET A 61 -4.02 -92.74 -33.77
CA MET A 61 -2.62 -92.63 -34.18
C MET A 61 -1.87 -93.92 -33.86
N SER A 62 -1.96 -94.91 -34.75
CA SER A 62 -1.39 -96.24 -34.55
C SER A 62 0.12 -96.28 -34.81
N PHE A 63 0.89 -96.76 -33.83
CA PHE A 63 2.34 -96.86 -33.87
C PHE A 63 2.78 -98.24 -34.40
N GLN A 64 3.63 -98.26 -35.42
CA GLN A 64 4.30 -99.46 -35.89
C GLN A 64 5.55 -99.71 -35.03
N CYS A 65 5.51 -100.76 -34.21
CA CYS A 65 6.62 -101.14 -33.34
C CYS A 65 7.60 -102.09 -34.05
N THR A 66 8.87 -101.71 -34.09
CA THR A 66 9.98 -102.53 -34.60
C THR A 66 10.98 -102.82 -33.49
N ASN A 67 11.47 -104.06 -33.43
CA ASN A 67 12.48 -104.49 -32.47
C ASN A 67 13.88 -104.40 -33.10
N ASN A 68 14.82 -103.75 -32.41
CA ASN A 68 16.26 -103.82 -32.66
C ASN A 68 16.95 -104.56 -31.50
N ALA A 69 18.26 -104.76 -31.54
CA ALA A 69 19.01 -105.60 -30.59
C ALA A 69 18.86 -105.23 -29.10
N THR A 70 18.49 -103.99 -28.77
CA THR A 70 18.35 -103.50 -27.39
C THR A 70 17.10 -102.64 -27.13
N ILE A 71 16.36 -102.25 -28.18
CA ILE A 71 15.29 -101.24 -28.12
C ILE A 71 14.10 -101.69 -28.97
N LYS A 72 12.90 -101.38 -28.51
CA LYS A 72 11.65 -101.43 -29.28
C LYS A 72 11.27 -99.99 -29.68
N SER A 73 11.37 -99.66 -30.97
CA SER A 73 10.99 -98.34 -31.49
C SER A 73 9.59 -98.41 -32.09
N CYS A 74 8.64 -97.72 -31.46
CA CYS A 74 7.26 -97.61 -31.90
C CYS A 74 7.04 -96.26 -32.59
N THR A 75 6.79 -96.29 -33.90
CA THR A 75 6.69 -95.09 -34.76
C THR A 75 5.30 -94.96 -35.38
N TYR A 76 4.64 -93.83 -35.12
CA TYR A 76 3.52 -93.35 -35.93
C TYR A 76 4.08 -92.49 -37.07
N THR A 77 3.53 -92.64 -38.28
CA THR A 77 3.87 -91.81 -39.45
C THR A 77 2.59 -91.35 -40.13
N ASN A 78 2.40 -90.04 -40.25
CA ASN A 78 1.29 -89.48 -41.02
C ASN A 78 1.62 -89.55 -42.52
N ASN A 79 0.86 -90.35 -43.26
CA ASN A 79 0.95 -90.50 -44.71
C ASN A 79 -0.01 -89.56 -45.48
N GLY A 80 -0.53 -88.52 -44.83
CA GLY A 80 -1.47 -87.54 -45.35
C GLY A 80 -2.94 -87.79 -44.97
N THR A 81 -3.23 -88.79 -44.14
CA THR A 81 -4.60 -89.13 -43.70
C THR A 81 -4.60 -89.58 -42.23
N PRO A 82 -5.33 -88.89 -41.33
CA PRO A 82 -5.98 -87.59 -41.56
C PRO A 82 -4.93 -86.50 -41.90
N PRO A 83 -5.34 -85.40 -42.57
CA PRO A 83 -4.42 -84.33 -42.91
C PRO A 83 -3.81 -83.71 -41.65
N MET A 84 -2.59 -83.18 -41.75
CA MET A 84 -1.78 -82.81 -40.59
C MET A 84 -2.45 -81.79 -39.66
N ASN A 85 -3.23 -80.87 -40.23
CA ASN A 85 -4.02 -79.86 -39.51
C ASN A 85 -5.20 -80.44 -38.70
N GLU A 86 -5.50 -81.73 -38.82
CA GLU A 86 -6.49 -82.45 -38.01
C GLU A 86 -5.87 -83.29 -36.87
N LEU A 87 -4.54 -83.40 -36.76
CA LEU A 87 -3.87 -84.15 -35.69
C LEU A 87 -3.79 -83.35 -34.38
N TYR A 88 -4.95 -82.95 -33.86
CA TYR A 88 -5.10 -82.38 -32.52
C TYR A 88 -6.45 -82.71 -31.88
N GLY A 89 -6.55 -82.51 -30.57
CA GLY A 89 -7.79 -82.71 -29.83
C GLY A 89 -7.85 -81.93 -28.52
N ILE A 90 -8.95 -82.06 -27.78
CA ILE A 90 -9.12 -81.53 -26.42
C ILE A 90 -8.58 -82.48 -25.35
N SER A 91 -8.42 -83.77 -25.67
CA SER A 91 -7.78 -84.77 -24.82
C SER A 91 -7.14 -85.87 -25.66
N GLY A 92 -6.11 -86.53 -25.10
CA GLY A 92 -5.49 -87.71 -25.69
C GLY A 92 -5.42 -88.84 -24.67
N MET A 93 -5.75 -90.06 -25.08
CA MET A 93 -5.65 -91.29 -24.30
C MET A 93 -4.62 -92.23 -24.94
N PRO A 94 -3.62 -92.73 -24.19
CA PRO A 94 -2.70 -93.74 -24.70
C PRO A 94 -3.34 -95.13 -24.64
N CYS A 95 -3.21 -95.89 -25.71
CA CYS A 95 -3.36 -97.33 -25.71
C CYS A 95 -1.98 -97.98 -25.70
N TYR A 96 -1.82 -99.00 -24.87
CA TYR A 96 -0.58 -99.74 -24.73
C TYR A 96 -0.86 -101.24 -24.62
N MET A 97 0.07 -102.07 -25.09
CA MET A 97 0.09 -103.48 -24.65
C MET A 97 0.39 -103.48 -23.15
N ASP A 98 -0.33 -104.30 -22.39
CA ASP A 98 0.14 -104.70 -21.06
C ASP A 98 0.90 -106.04 -21.12
N GLY A 99 1.56 -106.40 -20.01
CA GLY A 99 2.32 -107.64 -19.90
C GLY A 99 1.53 -108.94 -20.04
N SER A 100 0.19 -108.89 -20.17
CA SER A 100 -0.65 -110.04 -20.53
C SER A 100 -0.92 -110.16 -22.04
N SER A 101 -0.27 -109.33 -22.85
CA SER A 101 -0.51 -109.18 -24.30
C SER A 101 -1.91 -108.69 -24.65
N THR A 102 -2.53 -107.88 -23.79
CA THR A 102 -3.81 -107.20 -24.08
C THR A 102 -3.55 -105.71 -24.32
N GLU A 103 -4.16 -105.13 -25.36
CA GLU A 103 -4.18 -103.68 -25.53
C GLU A 103 -5.15 -103.06 -24.50
N LYS A 104 -4.67 -102.03 -23.80
CA LYS A 104 -5.46 -101.25 -22.83
C LYS A 104 -5.35 -99.77 -23.15
N CYS A 105 -6.47 -99.19 -23.56
CA CYS A 105 -6.66 -97.75 -23.70
C CYS A 105 -7.14 -97.19 -22.35
N GLN A 106 -6.24 -96.53 -21.60
CA GLN A 106 -6.61 -95.92 -20.32
C GLN A 106 -5.60 -94.85 -19.86
N GLY A 107 -6.11 -93.85 -19.13
CA GLY A 107 -5.34 -92.73 -18.59
C GLY A 107 -5.29 -91.52 -19.53
N ILE A 108 -4.64 -90.44 -19.06
CA ILE A 108 -4.45 -89.21 -19.83
C ILE A 108 -3.03 -89.20 -20.37
N LEU A 109 -2.87 -88.91 -21.66
CA LEU A 109 -1.56 -88.76 -22.30
C LEU A 109 -0.79 -87.62 -21.63
N GLN A 110 0.42 -87.90 -21.17
CA GLN A 110 1.21 -86.92 -20.41
C GLN A 110 1.75 -85.83 -21.33
N PRO A 111 1.70 -84.54 -20.93
CA PRO A 111 2.26 -83.44 -21.73
C PRO A 111 3.75 -83.58 -22.07
N SER A 112 4.51 -84.31 -21.23
CA SER A 112 5.92 -84.67 -21.49
C SER A 112 6.12 -85.58 -22.71
N HIS A 113 5.06 -86.22 -23.22
CA HIS A 113 5.10 -87.10 -24.39
C HIS A 113 4.45 -86.46 -25.62
N TYR A 114 3.90 -85.24 -25.53
CA TYR A 114 3.37 -84.55 -26.71
C TYR A 114 4.50 -84.28 -27.71
N PRO A 115 4.24 -84.34 -29.03
CA PRO A 115 5.23 -84.02 -30.04
C PRO A 115 5.77 -82.60 -29.85
N THR A 116 7.09 -82.42 -29.98
CA THR A 116 7.71 -81.10 -29.87
C THR A 116 7.39 -80.30 -31.13
N PRO A 117 6.83 -79.08 -31.01
CA PRO A 117 6.56 -78.22 -32.16
C PRO A 117 7.79 -77.98 -33.03
N ILE A 118 7.68 -78.31 -34.32
CA ILE A 118 8.68 -78.01 -35.33
C ILE A 118 8.17 -76.81 -36.12
N ILE A 119 8.96 -75.74 -36.23
CA ILE A 119 8.61 -74.54 -36.99
C ILE A 119 9.53 -74.43 -38.20
N ASN A 120 8.93 -74.41 -39.38
CA ASN A 120 9.61 -74.37 -40.67
C ASN A 120 9.62 -72.96 -41.28
N SER A 121 8.70 -72.08 -40.85
CA SER A 121 8.71 -70.66 -41.22
C SER A 121 9.87 -69.90 -40.56
N THR A 122 10.67 -69.21 -41.36
CA THR A 122 11.56 -68.15 -40.86
C THR A 122 10.74 -66.96 -40.37
N ILE A 123 11.10 -66.38 -39.22
CA ILE A 123 10.44 -65.16 -38.74
C ILE A 123 10.97 -63.95 -39.54
N PRO A 124 10.11 -63.14 -40.19
CA PRO A 124 10.53 -61.92 -40.86
C PRO A 124 10.93 -60.84 -39.86
N SER A 125 11.67 -59.82 -40.31
CA SER A 125 11.96 -58.64 -39.47
C SER A 125 10.66 -57.91 -39.10
N ILE A 126 10.48 -57.60 -37.82
CA ILE A 126 9.21 -57.12 -37.26
C ILE A 126 9.17 -55.58 -37.19
N PRO A 127 8.11 -54.89 -37.62
CA PRO A 127 7.95 -53.46 -37.38
C PRO A 127 7.98 -53.10 -35.89
N VAL A 128 8.54 -51.96 -35.49
CA VAL A 128 8.68 -51.61 -34.05
C VAL A 128 7.35 -51.47 -33.29
N ASP A 129 6.25 -51.22 -33.99
CA ASP A 129 4.89 -51.20 -33.42
C ASP A 129 4.34 -52.60 -33.14
N GLY A 130 5.01 -53.65 -33.63
CA GLY A 130 4.52 -55.02 -33.65
C GLY A 130 3.82 -55.37 -34.97
N THR A 131 3.52 -56.66 -35.16
CA THR A 131 2.73 -57.14 -36.30
C THR A 131 2.21 -58.56 -36.07
N SER A 132 1.18 -58.96 -36.82
CA SER A 132 0.74 -60.35 -36.88
C SER A 132 1.65 -61.15 -37.81
N ILE A 133 2.26 -62.23 -37.30
CA ILE A 133 3.03 -63.18 -38.13
C ILE A 133 2.37 -64.56 -38.13
N THR A 134 2.44 -65.22 -39.27
CA THR A 134 2.05 -66.61 -39.45
C THR A 134 3.28 -67.49 -39.27
N LEU A 135 3.30 -68.31 -38.23
CA LEU A 135 4.24 -69.42 -38.09
C LEU A 135 3.64 -70.66 -38.77
N VAL A 136 4.48 -71.38 -39.53
CA VAL A 136 4.11 -72.61 -40.26
C VAL A 136 5.07 -73.72 -39.87
N GLY A 137 4.55 -74.93 -39.70
CA GLY A 137 5.32 -76.02 -39.12
C GLY A 137 4.55 -77.33 -38.98
N SER A 138 4.87 -78.10 -37.95
CA SER A 138 4.28 -79.39 -37.65
C SER A 138 4.17 -79.60 -36.15
N PHE A 139 3.03 -80.14 -35.71
CA PHE A 139 2.66 -80.32 -34.31
C PHE A 139 2.71 -79.02 -33.48
N ILE A 140 2.35 -77.86 -34.06
CA ILE A 140 2.39 -76.56 -33.34
C ILE A 140 1.47 -76.57 -32.11
N ILE A 141 0.33 -77.24 -32.23
CA ILE A 141 -0.50 -77.71 -31.12
C ILE A 141 -0.75 -79.21 -31.29
N PHE A 142 -0.98 -79.91 -30.18
CA PHE A 142 -1.38 -81.31 -30.18
C PHE A 142 -2.60 -81.57 -29.29
N ILE A 143 -2.58 -81.10 -28.03
CA ILE A 143 -3.76 -81.08 -27.15
C ILE A 143 -4.10 -79.65 -26.75
N VAL A 144 -5.38 -79.28 -26.87
CA VAL A 144 -5.96 -78.00 -26.47
C VAL A 144 -6.29 -78.06 -24.97
N GLY A 145 -5.32 -77.69 -24.12
CA GLY A 145 -5.48 -77.62 -22.67
C GLY A 145 -5.14 -76.22 -22.12
N ASN A 146 -5.74 -75.87 -20.98
CA ASN A 146 -5.73 -74.51 -20.43
C ASN A 146 -4.35 -73.94 -20.07
N ASP A 147 -3.33 -74.78 -19.86
CA ASP A 147 -2.05 -74.39 -19.24
C ASP A 147 -0.79 -74.70 -20.09
N SER A 148 -0.89 -75.52 -21.15
CA SER A 148 0.30 -76.10 -21.80
C SER A 148 0.84 -75.36 -23.04
N ASN A 149 0.07 -74.44 -23.60
CA ASN A 149 0.28 -73.95 -24.98
C ASN A 149 0.72 -72.47 -25.04
N TYR A 150 1.37 -71.95 -24.00
CA TYR A 150 1.77 -70.53 -23.89
C TYR A 150 3.22 -70.26 -24.29
N PHE A 151 3.40 -69.41 -25.29
CA PHE A 151 4.68 -69.04 -25.87
C PHE A 151 5.18 -67.77 -25.14
N GLN A 152 6.46 -67.68 -24.80
CA GLN A 152 7.02 -66.53 -24.06
C GLN A 152 8.02 -65.75 -24.91
N LEU A 153 8.00 -64.42 -24.82
CA LEU A 153 9.04 -63.56 -25.39
C LEU A 153 10.22 -63.41 -24.42
N SER A 154 11.44 -63.26 -24.96
CA SER A 154 12.65 -63.28 -24.15
C SER A 154 12.99 -61.96 -23.47
N SER A 155 12.43 -60.85 -23.93
CA SER A 155 12.61 -59.49 -23.38
C SER A 155 11.97 -59.23 -22.00
N GLY A 156 11.55 -60.27 -21.27
CA GLY A 156 10.98 -60.16 -19.92
C GLY A 156 9.52 -59.69 -19.86
N GLY A 157 8.98 -59.20 -20.98
CA GLY A 157 7.54 -59.06 -21.13
C GLY A 157 6.89 -60.43 -21.25
N ILE A 158 6.17 -60.87 -20.21
CA ILE A 158 5.16 -61.92 -20.34
C ILE A 158 4.02 -61.33 -21.17
N ALA A 159 4.19 -61.37 -22.49
CA ALA A 159 3.08 -61.29 -23.42
C ALA A 159 2.24 -62.56 -23.19
N ASN A 160 1.25 -62.45 -22.31
CA ASN A 160 0.17 -63.44 -22.26
C ASN A 160 -0.56 -63.36 -23.60
N PHE A 161 -0.18 -64.25 -24.51
CA PHE A 161 -0.87 -64.48 -25.78
C PHE A 161 -2.23 -65.12 -25.49
N ASN A 162 -3.16 -64.29 -24.99
CA ASN A 162 -4.56 -64.63 -24.73
C ASN A 162 -5.25 -64.96 -26.06
N SER A 163 -5.13 -66.21 -26.47
CA SER A 163 -5.50 -66.75 -27.78
C SER A 163 -4.67 -66.18 -28.95
N PRO A 164 -3.80 -66.98 -29.61
CA PRO A 164 -3.43 -66.69 -31.01
C PRO A 164 -4.68 -66.55 -31.88
N ILE A 165 -4.59 -65.73 -32.94
CA ILE A 165 -5.73 -65.43 -33.83
C ILE A 165 -6.24 -66.68 -34.54
N HIS A 166 -5.32 -67.59 -34.86
CA HIS A 166 -5.57 -68.91 -35.42
C HIS A 166 -4.50 -69.87 -34.91
N LEU A 167 -4.87 -71.11 -34.61
CA LEU A 167 -3.95 -72.15 -34.13
C LEU A 167 -4.47 -73.54 -34.53
N ASP A 168 -3.71 -74.20 -35.40
CA ASP A 168 -3.84 -75.62 -35.74
C ASP A 168 -2.44 -76.28 -35.75
N PRO A 169 -2.32 -77.61 -35.88
CA PRO A 169 -1.03 -78.31 -35.86
C PRO A 169 0.00 -77.87 -36.92
N THR A 170 -0.43 -77.18 -37.97
CA THR A 170 0.39 -76.76 -39.11
C THR A 170 0.60 -75.25 -39.19
N GLN A 171 -0.34 -74.45 -38.67
CA GLN A 171 -0.32 -72.99 -38.76
C GLN A 171 -0.73 -72.32 -37.44
N MET A 172 0.01 -71.28 -37.06
CA MET A 172 -0.31 -70.41 -35.92
C MET A 172 -0.14 -68.94 -36.30
N ILE A 173 -1.10 -68.09 -35.92
CA ILE A 173 -1.02 -66.63 -36.14
C ILE A 173 -0.88 -65.93 -34.78
N ILE A 174 0.25 -65.25 -34.58
CA ILE A 174 0.59 -64.53 -33.34
C ILE A 174 0.84 -63.05 -33.59
N ASN A 175 0.43 -62.20 -32.64
CA ASN A 175 0.69 -60.77 -32.65
C ASN A 175 1.97 -60.48 -31.87
N ILE A 176 3.10 -60.31 -32.58
CA ILE A 176 4.33 -59.83 -31.94
C ILE A 176 4.08 -58.39 -31.49
N PRO A 177 4.25 -58.06 -30.19
CA PRO A 177 3.99 -56.72 -29.67
C PRO A 177 5.07 -55.73 -30.12
N SER A 178 4.84 -54.45 -29.85
CA SER A 178 5.85 -53.40 -30.08
C SER A 178 7.15 -53.69 -29.32
N GLY A 179 8.29 -53.33 -29.90
CA GLY A 179 9.61 -53.68 -29.38
C GLY A 179 10.75 -53.19 -30.27
N CYS A 180 11.99 -53.50 -29.85
CA CYS A 180 13.19 -52.86 -30.38
C CYS A 180 14.40 -53.82 -30.33
N GLY A 181 15.27 -53.79 -31.34
CA GLY A 181 16.48 -54.63 -31.38
C GLY A 181 16.18 -56.11 -31.66
N GLN A 182 16.89 -57.01 -30.99
CA GLN A 182 16.71 -58.46 -31.10
C GLN A 182 15.85 -59.00 -29.93
N ASP A 183 14.92 -59.91 -30.23
CA ASP A 183 14.17 -60.69 -29.22
C ASP A 183 14.03 -62.14 -29.71
N SER A 184 13.34 -63.01 -28.97
CA SER A 184 13.11 -64.40 -29.34
C SER A 184 11.83 -64.97 -28.73
N ILE A 185 11.20 -65.89 -29.46
CA ILE A 185 10.03 -66.66 -29.02
C ILE A 185 10.51 -67.97 -28.40
N LYS A 186 10.00 -68.30 -27.20
CA LYS A 186 10.30 -69.53 -26.44
C LYS A 186 9.04 -70.38 -26.27
N TRP A 187 9.19 -71.69 -26.45
CA TRP A 187 8.16 -72.69 -26.18
C TRP A 187 8.32 -73.30 -24.78
N PRO A 188 7.22 -73.73 -24.12
CA PRO A 188 7.29 -74.49 -22.86
C PRO A 188 8.05 -75.82 -22.99
N SER A 189 7.97 -76.46 -24.16
CA SER A 189 8.54 -77.79 -24.44
C SER A 189 10.06 -77.83 -24.63
N GLY A 190 10.76 -76.72 -24.35
CA GLY A 190 12.24 -76.68 -24.42
C GLY A 190 12.82 -76.65 -25.83
N SER A 191 12.02 -76.33 -26.86
CA SER A 191 12.55 -76.07 -28.21
C SER A 191 13.50 -74.87 -28.21
N LYS A 192 14.40 -74.80 -29.21
CA LYS A 192 15.35 -73.69 -29.32
C LYS A 192 14.58 -72.37 -29.54
N PRO A 193 14.95 -71.27 -28.84
CA PRO A 193 14.27 -70.00 -29.01
C PRO A 193 14.41 -69.47 -30.44
N LEU A 194 13.29 -69.20 -31.11
CA LEU A 194 13.30 -68.59 -32.43
C LEU A 194 13.60 -67.10 -32.28
N SER A 195 14.84 -66.72 -32.58
CA SER A 195 15.29 -65.33 -32.56
C SER A 195 14.75 -64.56 -33.77
N PHE A 196 14.37 -63.31 -33.54
CA PHE A 196 13.96 -62.37 -34.57
C PHE A 196 14.49 -60.96 -34.26
N ASN A 197 14.53 -60.10 -35.27
CA ASN A 197 14.91 -58.71 -35.12
C ASN A 197 13.72 -57.81 -35.44
N TYR A 198 13.56 -56.74 -34.67
CA TYR A 198 12.79 -55.60 -35.11
C TYR A 198 13.53 -54.86 -36.22
N ILE A 199 12.80 -54.29 -37.17
CA ILE A 199 13.36 -53.54 -38.31
C ILE A 199 14.15 -52.34 -37.77
N ALA A 200 15.35 -52.11 -38.30
CA ALA A 200 16.17 -50.95 -37.93
C ALA A 200 15.51 -49.64 -38.41
N PRO A 201 15.60 -48.54 -37.64
CA PRO A 201 15.01 -47.28 -38.04
C PRO A 201 15.62 -46.74 -39.33
N THR A 202 14.75 -46.21 -40.20
CA THR A 202 15.14 -45.53 -41.44
C THR A 202 14.58 -44.11 -41.40
N VAL A 203 15.38 -43.11 -41.76
CA VAL A 203 14.90 -41.72 -41.93
C VAL A 203 14.72 -41.45 -43.42
N THR A 204 13.64 -40.77 -43.82
CA THR A 204 13.52 -40.29 -45.22
C THR A 204 14.22 -38.93 -45.34
N PRO A 205 15.37 -38.81 -46.06
CA PRO A 205 16.25 -37.63 -45.91
C PRO A 205 15.64 -36.30 -46.39
N SER A 206 14.56 -36.36 -47.16
CA SER A 206 13.84 -35.23 -47.76
C SER A 206 12.69 -34.69 -46.91
N THR A 207 12.47 -35.19 -45.69
CA THR A 207 11.23 -34.95 -44.90
C THR A 207 11.46 -34.28 -43.54
N LEU A 208 12.55 -33.51 -43.39
CA LEU A 208 12.70 -32.57 -42.28
C LEU A 208 11.75 -31.39 -42.53
N SER A 209 10.73 -31.27 -41.68
CA SER A 209 9.68 -30.26 -41.76
C SER A 209 9.52 -29.53 -40.42
N PHE A 210 9.29 -28.22 -40.47
CA PHE A 210 9.01 -27.44 -39.26
C PHE A 210 7.50 -27.29 -39.06
N ASP A 211 7.03 -27.57 -37.85
CA ASP A 211 5.68 -27.26 -37.39
C ASP A 211 5.76 -26.26 -36.23
N GLY A 212 5.75 -24.97 -36.57
CA GLY A 212 5.93 -23.86 -35.62
C GLY A 212 7.29 -23.91 -34.91
N TYR A 213 7.29 -24.47 -33.69
CA TYR A 213 8.47 -24.65 -32.85
C TYR A 213 8.97 -26.09 -32.78
N ASN A 214 8.37 -27.02 -33.54
CA ASN A 214 8.82 -28.41 -33.61
C ASN A 214 9.60 -28.68 -34.90
N ILE A 215 10.75 -29.35 -34.79
CA ILE A 215 11.34 -30.07 -35.93
C ILE A 215 10.68 -31.44 -35.98
N ILE A 216 10.03 -31.76 -37.10
CA ILE A 216 9.46 -33.07 -37.39
C ILE A 216 10.31 -33.75 -38.46
N ILE A 217 10.80 -34.95 -38.18
CA ILE A 217 11.60 -35.76 -39.10
C ILE A 217 10.91 -37.09 -39.30
N ASN A 218 10.53 -37.38 -40.54
CA ASN A 218 9.73 -38.54 -40.87
C ASN A 218 10.60 -39.72 -41.32
N GLY A 219 10.08 -40.93 -41.13
CA GLY A 219 10.82 -42.15 -41.37
C GLY A 219 9.98 -43.39 -41.06
N SER A 220 10.64 -44.46 -40.65
CA SER A 220 9.98 -45.68 -40.19
C SER A 220 10.81 -46.36 -39.11
N ASN A 221 10.14 -47.14 -38.28
CA ASN A 221 10.75 -48.04 -37.30
C ASN A 221 11.55 -47.35 -36.18
N PHE A 222 11.14 -46.16 -35.74
CA PHE A 222 11.71 -45.53 -34.55
C PHE A 222 11.17 -46.13 -33.24
N CYS A 223 12.06 -46.73 -32.44
CA CYS A 223 11.76 -47.28 -31.11
C CYS A 223 11.55 -46.17 -30.06
N ASN A 224 10.45 -46.22 -29.30
CA ASN A 224 10.14 -45.26 -28.23
C ASN A 224 10.27 -45.81 -26.78
N LYS A 225 10.67 -47.08 -26.60
CA LYS A 225 10.80 -47.68 -25.25
C LYS A 225 12.05 -47.16 -24.55
N THR A 226 11.94 -46.89 -23.24
CA THR A 226 12.90 -46.12 -22.41
C THR A 226 14.34 -46.65 -22.37
N ASN A 227 14.59 -47.91 -22.70
CA ASN A 227 15.93 -48.44 -22.94
C ASN A 227 16.38 -48.11 -24.39
N SER A 228 16.15 -46.87 -24.82
CA SER A 228 16.08 -46.51 -26.24
C SER A 228 17.45 -46.52 -26.90
N ILE A 229 17.56 -47.39 -27.91
CA ILE A 229 18.72 -47.54 -28.80
C ILE A 229 18.95 -46.27 -29.66
N LEU A 230 17.93 -45.40 -29.75
CA LEU A 230 17.94 -44.12 -30.45
C LEU A 230 18.46 -42.99 -29.55
N SER A 231 19.29 -42.10 -30.08
CA SER A 231 19.69 -40.84 -29.43
C SER A 231 19.68 -39.68 -30.43
N VAL A 232 19.16 -38.54 -30.02
CA VAL A 232 18.94 -37.35 -30.84
C VAL A 232 19.80 -36.20 -30.32
N TYR A 233 20.54 -35.55 -31.21
CA TYR A 233 21.44 -34.44 -30.89
C TYR A 233 21.09 -33.20 -31.72
N LEU A 234 21.12 -32.03 -31.09
CA LEU A 234 21.03 -30.73 -31.75
C LEU A 234 22.23 -29.88 -31.31
N GLY A 235 23.02 -29.39 -32.26
CA GLY A 235 24.28 -28.69 -31.97
C GLY A 235 25.33 -29.58 -31.27
N GLY A 236 25.22 -30.90 -31.41
CA GLY A 236 26.01 -31.87 -30.64
C GLY A 236 25.54 -32.10 -29.20
N VAL A 237 24.51 -31.40 -28.72
CA VAL A 237 23.92 -31.60 -27.39
C VAL A 237 22.79 -32.64 -27.46
N LEU A 238 22.87 -33.68 -26.64
CA LEU A 238 21.85 -34.72 -26.51
C LEU A 238 20.52 -34.11 -26.05
N GLN A 239 19.42 -34.45 -26.73
CA GLN A 239 18.06 -34.02 -26.39
C GLN A 239 17.27 -35.23 -25.86
N THR A 240 17.03 -35.27 -24.55
CA THR A 240 16.20 -36.31 -23.90
C THR A 240 14.76 -35.82 -23.72
N ASP A 241 14.58 -34.69 -23.05
CA ASP A 241 13.29 -34.31 -22.46
C ASP A 241 12.34 -33.60 -23.44
N LYS A 242 12.87 -33.22 -24.62
CA LYS A 242 12.18 -32.45 -25.67
C LYS A 242 11.81 -33.27 -26.90
N VAL A 243 12.11 -34.58 -26.89
CA VAL A 243 11.94 -35.47 -28.03
C VAL A 243 10.75 -36.40 -27.83
N LYS A 244 9.76 -36.32 -28.73
CA LYS A 244 8.68 -37.32 -28.83
C LYS A 244 9.03 -38.28 -29.97
N ILE A 245 9.08 -39.57 -29.67
CA ILE A 245 9.36 -40.62 -30.66
C ILE A 245 8.07 -41.37 -30.96
N LYS A 246 7.63 -41.30 -32.22
CA LYS A 246 6.59 -42.13 -32.83
C LYS A 246 7.29 -43.06 -33.83
N SER A 247 6.73 -44.21 -34.14
CA SER A 247 7.35 -45.17 -35.08
C SER A 247 7.63 -44.59 -36.47
N THR A 248 6.86 -43.57 -36.89
CA THR A 248 6.97 -42.88 -38.18
C THR A 248 7.61 -41.49 -38.11
N SER A 249 7.74 -40.87 -36.93
CA SER A 249 8.32 -39.52 -36.79
C SER A 249 9.09 -39.31 -35.48
N ILE A 250 10.14 -38.48 -35.57
CA ILE A 250 10.82 -37.87 -34.43
C ILE A 250 10.40 -36.40 -34.39
N GLU A 251 9.86 -35.96 -33.26
CA GLU A 251 9.42 -34.57 -33.02
C GLU A 251 10.30 -33.96 -31.92
N LEU A 252 11.05 -32.90 -32.24
CA LEU A 252 11.91 -32.18 -31.29
C LEU A 252 11.42 -30.74 -31.11
N ASP A 253 11.08 -30.37 -29.87
CA ASP A 253 10.75 -28.99 -29.48
C ASP A 253 12.01 -28.11 -29.45
N VAL A 254 12.03 -27.07 -30.27
CA VAL A 254 13.10 -26.06 -30.39
C VAL A 254 12.64 -24.64 -30.02
N SER A 255 11.54 -24.51 -29.27
CA SER A 255 11.07 -23.23 -28.69
C SER A 255 12.13 -22.48 -27.87
N GLN A 256 13.12 -23.20 -27.32
CA GLN A 256 14.24 -22.63 -26.55
C GLN A 256 15.46 -22.23 -27.39
N VAL A 257 15.44 -22.35 -28.72
CA VAL A 257 16.54 -21.83 -29.57
C VAL A 257 16.36 -20.32 -29.75
N LEU A 258 16.94 -19.58 -28.80
CA LEU A 258 16.81 -18.12 -28.68
C LEU A 258 17.63 -17.33 -29.70
N TYR A 259 18.65 -17.94 -30.31
CA TYR A 259 19.66 -17.26 -31.13
C TYR A 259 19.55 -17.58 -32.62
N CYS A 260 20.12 -16.71 -33.44
CA CYS A 260 20.36 -17.01 -34.84
C CYS A 260 21.67 -17.79 -34.99
N GLU A 261 21.58 -19.02 -35.48
CA GLU A 261 22.70 -19.94 -35.63
C GLU A 261 22.37 -21.06 -36.63
N ILE A 262 23.40 -21.82 -37.03
CA ILE A 262 23.25 -23.03 -37.82
C ILE A 262 23.62 -24.21 -36.92
N LEU A 263 22.63 -25.00 -36.53
CA LEU A 263 22.82 -26.16 -35.65
C LEU A 263 22.75 -27.44 -36.47
N TYR A 264 23.74 -28.31 -36.30
CA TYR A 264 23.68 -29.66 -36.86
C TYR A 264 22.75 -30.52 -36.00
N PHE A 265 21.70 -31.03 -36.64
CA PHE A 265 20.82 -32.04 -36.07
C PHE A 265 21.28 -33.42 -36.53
N SER A 266 21.33 -34.37 -35.61
CA SER A 266 21.64 -35.76 -35.93
C SER A 266 20.90 -36.78 -35.08
N VAL A 267 20.54 -37.91 -35.70
CA VAL A 267 19.99 -39.08 -35.02
C VAL A 267 21.00 -40.21 -35.11
N THR A 268 21.24 -40.88 -33.99
CA THR A 268 22.13 -42.05 -33.90
C THR A 268 21.33 -43.25 -33.40
N PHE A 269 21.60 -44.43 -33.93
CA PHE A 269 20.99 -45.68 -33.46
C PHE A 269 22.06 -46.72 -33.17
N GLY A 270 22.11 -47.19 -31.92
CA GLY A 270 23.05 -48.21 -31.45
C GLY A 270 24.13 -47.68 -30.52
N SER A 271 24.74 -48.60 -29.77
CA SER A 271 26.04 -48.39 -29.11
C SER A 271 27.17 -48.17 -30.12
N ASN A 272 27.01 -48.74 -31.33
CA ASN A 272 27.79 -48.37 -32.51
C ASN A 272 27.11 -47.19 -33.18
N VAL A 273 27.74 -46.01 -33.15
CA VAL A 273 27.15 -44.72 -33.53
C VAL A 273 26.94 -44.60 -35.05
N GLN A 274 25.93 -45.26 -35.59
CA GLN A 274 25.45 -45.02 -36.95
C GLN A 274 24.57 -43.76 -36.96
N THR A 275 25.12 -42.68 -37.49
CA THR A 275 24.42 -41.42 -37.72
C THR A 275 23.48 -41.56 -38.91
N LEU A 276 22.19 -41.72 -38.64
CA LEU A 276 21.14 -41.93 -39.65
C LEU A 276 20.88 -40.68 -40.50
N VAL A 277 21.01 -39.50 -39.87
CA VAL A 277 20.96 -38.18 -40.50
C VAL A 277 21.98 -37.28 -39.82
N ASN A 278 22.65 -36.45 -40.58
CA ASN A 278 23.33 -35.24 -40.11
C ASN A 278 22.94 -34.09 -41.07
N GLN A 279 22.11 -33.16 -40.61
CA GLN A 279 21.62 -32.03 -41.41
C GLN A 279 21.83 -30.71 -40.68
N ALA A 280 22.27 -29.70 -41.41
CA ALA A 280 22.39 -28.33 -40.91
C ALA A 280 21.00 -27.67 -40.89
N ILE A 281 20.57 -27.23 -39.71
CA ILE A 281 19.31 -26.52 -39.51
C ILE A 281 19.62 -25.04 -39.29
N ILE A 282 19.12 -24.19 -40.19
CA ILE A 282 19.32 -22.73 -40.12
C ILE A 282 18.20 -22.11 -39.28
N PHE A 283 18.56 -21.59 -38.11
CA PHE A 283 17.62 -20.88 -37.23
C PHE A 283 17.56 -19.41 -37.60
N SER A 284 16.90 -19.09 -38.72
CA SER A 284 16.72 -17.69 -39.18
C SER A 284 16.03 -16.80 -38.12
N PRO A 285 16.31 -15.48 -38.12
CA PRO A 285 15.53 -14.50 -37.38
C PRO A 285 14.06 -14.51 -37.84
N ILE A 286 13.11 -14.29 -36.93
CA ILE A 286 11.70 -14.10 -37.27
C ILE A 286 11.23 -12.77 -36.70
N LEU A 287 10.59 -11.96 -37.53
CA LEU A 287 10.15 -10.61 -37.20
C LEU A 287 8.64 -10.60 -36.89
N TYR A 288 8.23 -9.91 -35.82
CA TYR A 288 6.83 -9.87 -35.38
C TYR A 288 6.20 -8.48 -35.50
N ASN A 289 6.94 -7.44 -35.12
CA ASN A 289 6.41 -6.09 -34.93
C ASN A 289 7.57 -5.08 -34.99
N VAL A 290 7.25 -3.85 -35.38
CA VAL A 290 8.12 -2.68 -35.27
C VAL A 290 7.23 -1.51 -34.85
N ASN A 291 7.68 -0.64 -33.93
CA ASN A 291 6.97 0.61 -33.65
C ASN A 291 7.23 1.61 -34.79
N SER A 292 6.27 2.51 -35.03
CA SER A 292 6.51 3.66 -35.89
C SER A 292 7.28 4.76 -35.16
N VAL A 293 7.85 5.70 -35.90
CA VAL A 293 8.37 6.98 -35.39
C VAL A 293 8.00 8.11 -36.38
N PRO A 294 8.00 9.39 -35.96
CA PRO A 294 7.67 10.51 -36.83
C PRO A 294 8.70 10.68 -37.96
N GLY A 295 8.27 10.61 -39.22
CA GLY A 295 9.15 10.73 -40.39
C GLY A 295 9.87 12.08 -40.49
N ALA A 296 9.28 13.13 -39.90
CA ALA A 296 9.85 14.48 -39.85
C ALA A 296 10.93 14.68 -38.77
N ILE A 297 11.00 13.80 -37.76
CA ILE A 297 11.91 13.95 -36.59
C ILE A 297 12.89 12.76 -36.47
N GLY A 298 12.52 11.59 -36.98
CA GLY A 298 13.19 10.32 -36.68
C GLY A 298 12.84 9.84 -35.27
N GLY A 299 13.66 8.97 -34.69
CA GLY A 299 13.44 8.46 -33.35
C GLY A 299 13.99 7.05 -33.12
N LYS A 300 13.58 6.42 -32.01
CA LYS A 300 14.00 5.06 -31.66
C LYS A 300 13.04 4.01 -32.20
N ILE A 301 13.55 3.20 -33.11
CA ILE A 301 12.87 2.01 -33.61
C ILE A 301 13.24 0.82 -32.74
N THR A 302 12.22 0.05 -32.37
CA THR A 302 12.30 -1.23 -31.67
C THR A 302 11.67 -2.31 -32.56
N ILE A 303 12.50 -3.10 -33.24
CA ILE A 303 12.03 -4.27 -34.00
C ILE A 303 11.94 -5.44 -33.01
N LYS A 304 10.78 -6.08 -32.91
CA LYS A 304 10.52 -7.24 -32.03
C LYS A 304 10.40 -8.52 -32.85
N GLY A 305 10.83 -9.63 -32.27
CA GLY A 305 10.92 -10.91 -32.96
C GLY A 305 11.46 -12.03 -32.09
N ILE A 306 12.05 -13.04 -32.72
CA ILE A 306 12.92 -14.05 -32.09
C ILE A 306 14.17 -14.27 -32.94
N ARG A 307 15.24 -14.74 -32.32
CA ARG A 307 16.52 -15.06 -32.97
C ARG A 307 17.12 -13.84 -33.68
N LEU A 308 17.03 -12.66 -33.07
CA LEU A 308 17.52 -11.40 -33.67
C LEU A 308 19.02 -11.12 -33.42
N THR A 309 19.70 -11.97 -32.64
CA THR A 309 21.13 -11.89 -32.32
C THR A 309 21.79 -13.29 -32.29
N THR A 310 23.12 -13.35 -32.31
CA THR A 310 23.92 -14.58 -32.24
C THR A 310 24.18 -15.07 -30.79
N PRO A 311 24.60 -16.33 -30.59
CA PRO A 311 24.97 -16.83 -29.27
C PRO A 311 26.13 -16.04 -28.62
N PRO A 312 26.17 -15.93 -27.28
CA PRO A 312 27.22 -15.20 -26.57
C PRO A 312 28.63 -15.70 -26.93
N GLY A 313 29.51 -14.77 -27.33
CA GLY A 313 30.89 -15.05 -27.75
C GLY A 313 31.10 -15.09 -29.27
N ILE A 314 30.03 -15.21 -30.08
CA ILE A 314 30.11 -15.08 -31.54
C ILE A 314 29.90 -13.60 -31.91
N GLN A 315 30.94 -12.94 -32.44
CA GLN A 315 30.83 -11.57 -32.95
C GLN A 315 30.38 -11.56 -34.41
N HIS A 316 29.07 -11.46 -34.60
CA HIS A 316 28.43 -11.14 -35.88
C HIS A 316 27.53 -9.93 -35.71
N ASN A 317 27.59 -9.01 -36.68
CA ASN A 317 26.73 -7.83 -36.67
C ASN A 317 25.30 -8.23 -37.04
N THR A 318 24.32 -7.64 -36.34
CA THR A 318 22.95 -7.53 -36.85
C THR A 318 22.90 -6.35 -37.81
N ILE A 319 22.43 -6.56 -39.03
CA ILE A 319 22.30 -5.56 -40.10
C ILE A 319 20.85 -5.54 -40.57
N LEU A 320 20.29 -4.36 -40.86
CA LEU A 320 18.98 -4.24 -41.49
C LEU A 320 19.13 -4.13 -43.01
N SER A 321 18.27 -4.82 -43.77
CA SER A 321 18.38 -4.90 -45.24
C SER A 321 17.88 -3.65 -45.99
N PHE A 322 17.93 -2.49 -45.36
CA PHE A 322 17.49 -1.20 -45.92
C PHE A 322 18.69 -0.25 -46.08
N GLU A 323 18.45 0.97 -46.58
CA GLU A 323 19.50 2.00 -46.77
C GLU A 323 20.33 2.24 -45.50
N SER A 324 21.61 2.58 -45.70
CA SER A 324 22.66 2.61 -44.68
C SER A 324 22.57 3.76 -43.66
N SER A 325 21.37 4.29 -43.41
CA SER A 325 21.08 5.36 -42.46
C SER A 325 20.59 4.85 -41.08
N TRP A 326 20.31 3.55 -40.96
CA TRP A 326 19.76 2.92 -39.75
C TRP A 326 20.87 2.30 -38.89
N ASN A 327 21.30 3.00 -37.83
CA ASN A 327 22.28 2.46 -36.88
C ASN A 327 21.60 1.57 -35.84
N VAL A 328 21.91 0.27 -35.86
CA VAL A 328 21.57 -0.67 -34.77
C VAL A 328 22.38 -0.29 -33.52
N THR A 329 21.70 0.11 -32.45
CA THR A 329 22.31 0.51 -31.19
C THR A 329 22.35 -0.61 -30.15
N ALA A 330 21.43 -1.59 -30.24
CA ALA A 330 21.48 -2.83 -29.48
C ALA A 330 20.74 -3.96 -30.20
N SER A 331 21.16 -5.20 -29.97
CA SER A 331 20.46 -6.40 -30.43
C SER A 331 20.44 -7.47 -29.34
N THR A 332 19.32 -8.16 -29.20
CA THR A 332 19.05 -9.22 -28.21
C THR A 332 18.31 -10.38 -28.89
N PRO A 333 18.06 -11.52 -28.22
CA PRO A 333 17.23 -12.58 -28.78
C PRO A 333 15.84 -12.15 -29.27
N SER A 334 15.22 -11.15 -28.64
CA SER A 334 13.80 -10.80 -28.84
C SER A 334 13.54 -9.39 -29.38
N TYR A 335 14.52 -8.48 -29.31
CA TYR A 335 14.41 -7.15 -29.91
C TYR A 335 15.74 -6.60 -30.44
N ILE A 336 15.63 -5.72 -31.44
CA ILE A 336 16.69 -4.83 -31.96
C ILE A 336 16.26 -3.39 -31.69
N LEU A 337 17.18 -2.56 -31.20
CA LEU A 337 17.02 -1.11 -31.12
C LEU A 337 17.85 -0.44 -32.23
N CYS A 338 17.25 0.52 -32.91
CA CYS A 338 17.90 1.36 -33.91
C CYS A 338 17.55 2.84 -33.70
N ASP A 339 18.49 3.73 -34.00
CA ASP A 339 18.20 5.16 -34.12
C ASP A 339 17.95 5.51 -35.60
N LEU A 340 16.79 6.10 -35.89
CA LEU A 340 16.37 6.54 -37.22
C LEU A 340 16.56 8.05 -37.37
N GLN A 341 17.12 8.48 -38.51
CA GLN A 341 17.21 9.88 -38.89
C GLN A 341 15.93 10.39 -39.59
N PRO A 342 15.56 11.68 -39.45
CA PRO A 342 14.43 12.27 -40.16
C PRO A 342 14.63 12.28 -41.68
N GLY A 343 13.52 12.37 -42.43
CA GLY A 343 13.53 12.61 -43.88
C GLY A 343 12.86 11.53 -44.74
N TYR A 344 12.14 10.59 -44.15
CA TYR A 344 11.48 9.48 -44.85
C TYR A 344 9.97 9.43 -44.51
N GLU A 345 9.13 9.14 -45.51
CA GLU A 345 7.65 9.11 -45.37
C GLU A 345 6.97 7.91 -46.05
N LYS A 346 7.73 7.00 -46.67
CA LYS A 346 7.17 5.85 -47.42
C LYS A 346 7.33 4.53 -46.64
N PRO A 347 6.34 3.62 -46.66
CA PRO A 347 6.50 2.29 -46.05
C PRO A 347 7.71 1.53 -46.59
N ILE A 348 8.46 0.89 -45.68
CA ILE A 348 9.69 0.14 -45.96
C ILE A 348 9.47 -1.35 -45.67
N GLN A 349 9.97 -2.23 -46.53
CA GLN A 349 10.09 -3.65 -46.21
C GLN A 349 11.40 -3.90 -45.46
N LEU A 350 11.31 -4.20 -44.16
CA LEU A 350 12.46 -4.58 -43.35
C LEU A 350 12.66 -6.09 -43.38
N SER A 351 13.88 -6.53 -43.71
CA SER A 351 14.41 -7.83 -43.29
C SER A 351 15.63 -7.61 -42.39
N VAL A 352 15.93 -8.59 -41.54
CA VAL A 352 17.08 -8.58 -40.63
C VAL A 352 18.08 -9.60 -41.12
N VAL A 353 19.36 -9.22 -41.20
CA VAL A 353 20.48 -10.13 -41.39
C VAL A 353 21.24 -10.24 -40.08
N VAL A 354 21.43 -11.46 -39.57
CA VAL A 354 22.27 -11.73 -38.40
C VAL A 354 23.49 -12.52 -38.87
N GLY A 355 24.65 -11.87 -38.89
CA GLY A 355 25.84 -12.41 -39.57
C GLY A 355 25.57 -12.60 -41.07
N ASN A 356 25.41 -13.85 -41.49
CA ASN A 356 25.12 -14.23 -42.89
C ASN A 356 23.69 -14.77 -43.10
N ILE A 357 22.83 -14.74 -42.08
CA ILE A 357 21.50 -15.38 -42.11
C ILE A 357 20.41 -14.30 -42.18
N MET A 358 19.63 -14.30 -43.27
CA MET A 358 18.44 -13.45 -43.42
C MET A 358 17.25 -13.96 -42.58
N SER A 359 16.38 -13.04 -42.18
CA SER A 359 15.10 -13.33 -41.55
C SER A 359 14.19 -14.14 -42.48
N SER A 360 13.42 -15.07 -41.91
CA SER A 360 12.50 -15.92 -42.69
C SER A 360 11.28 -15.17 -43.21
N ASN A 361 11.05 -13.96 -42.72
CA ASN A 361 10.01 -13.05 -43.15
C ASN A 361 10.50 -11.61 -43.13
N ASN A 362 9.76 -10.75 -43.83
CA ASN A 362 9.90 -9.30 -43.76
C ASN A 362 8.72 -8.71 -42.96
N ILE A 363 8.87 -7.48 -42.48
CA ILE A 363 7.77 -6.66 -41.94
C ILE A 363 7.74 -5.30 -42.63
N THR A 364 6.53 -4.78 -42.85
CA THR A 364 6.33 -3.39 -43.27
C THR A 364 6.57 -2.47 -42.08
N PHE A 365 7.55 -1.59 -42.17
CA PHE A 365 7.69 -0.43 -41.30
C PHE A 365 6.98 0.76 -41.93
N ASN A 366 5.98 1.28 -41.21
CA ASN A 366 5.28 2.51 -41.59
C ASN A 366 5.83 3.69 -40.79
N TYR A 367 5.89 4.86 -41.41
CA TYR A 367 6.14 6.14 -40.74
C TYR A 367 4.83 6.74 -40.25
N ASN A 368 4.89 7.53 -39.18
CA ASN A 368 3.76 8.31 -38.68
C ASN A 368 2.52 7.49 -38.24
N GLU A 369 2.64 6.16 -38.06
CA GLU A 369 1.53 5.31 -37.61
C GLU A 369 1.35 5.47 -36.10
N ILE A 370 0.21 6.04 -35.71
CA ILE A 370 -0.08 6.48 -34.34
C ILE A 370 -0.18 5.30 -33.39
N SER A 371 0.54 5.36 -32.27
CA SER A 371 0.43 4.42 -31.16
C SER A 371 -0.14 5.15 -29.93
N ILE A 372 -1.05 4.53 -29.18
CA ILE A 372 -1.47 4.99 -27.85
C ILE A 372 -1.19 3.86 -26.86
N ILE A 373 -0.28 4.11 -25.93
CA ILE A 373 0.24 3.10 -24.98
C ILE A 373 -0.51 3.18 -23.65
N LYS A 374 -0.78 4.40 -23.17
CA LYS A 374 -1.50 4.65 -21.90
C LYS A 374 -2.11 6.04 -21.86
N SER A 375 -3.07 6.24 -20.96
CA SER A 375 -3.56 7.55 -20.52
C SER A 375 -3.20 7.80 -19.05
N THR A 376 -3.21 9.07 -18.64
CA THR A 376 -3.35 9.49 -17.24
C THR A 376 -4.34 10.64 -17.16
N GLN A 377 -5.25 10.60 -16.20
CA GLN A 377 -6.15 11.70 -15.86
C GLN A 377 -5.58 12.45 -14.65
N ASN A 378 -5.54 13.77 -14.71
CA ASN A 378 -5.44 14.65 -13.57
C ASN A 378 -6.58 15.68 -13.71
N THR A 379 -7.44 15.83 -12.71
CA THR A 379 -8.66 16.65 -12.78
C THR A 379 -9.50 16.33 -14.04
N ASN A 380 -9.74 17.31 -14.91
CA ASN A 380 -10.36 17.19 -16.24
C ASN A 380 -9.32 17.23 -17.38
N ILE A 381 -8.03 17.16 -17.07
CA ILE A 381 -6.92 17.12 -18.01
C ILE A 381 -6.51 15.67 -18.26
N ILE A 382 -6.57 15.26 -19.52
CA ILE A 382 -6.01 13.99 -19.98
C ILE A 382 -4.60 14.22 -20.51
N THR A 383 -3.69 13.30 -20.18
CA THR A 383 -2.46 13.10 -20.94
C THR A 383 -2.47 11.71 -21.58
N LEU A 384 -2.38 11.64 -22.91
CA LEU A 384 -2.08 10.42 -23.64
C LEU A 384 -0.57 10.28 -23.81
N TYR A 385 -0.07 9.04 -23.78
CA TYR A 385 1.31 8.69 -24.07
C TYR A 385 1.34 7.62 -25.15
N GLY A 386 2.29 7.71 -26.07
CA GLY A 386 2.33 6.90 -27.29
C GLY A 386 3.43 7.36 -28.23
N ASP A 387 3.21 7.18 -29.53
CA ASP A 387 4.15 7.56 -30.60
C ASP A 387 3.38 8.18 -31.79
N CYS A 388 4.07 8.99 -32.60
CA CYS A 388 3.58 9.54 -33.88
C CYS A 388 2.32 10.42 -33.77
N PHE A 389 2.13 11.11 -32.64
CA PHE A 389 0.96 11.95 -32.42
C PHE A 389 0.84 13.18 -33.33
N GLY A 390 1.88 13.60 -34.06
CA GLY A 390 1.88 14.81 -34.86
C GLY A 390 2.27 16.08 -34.10
N SER A 391 2.43 17.17 -34.85
CA SER A 391 2.44 18.53 -34.30
C SER A 391 1.01 19.05 -34.08
N ASP A 392 0.82 20.06 -33.25
CA ASP A 392 -0.49 20.72 -32.99
C ASP A 392 -1.27 21.09 -34.28
N ASN A 393 -0.58 21.39 -35.39
CA ASN A 393 -1.18 21.76 -36.67
C ASN A 393 -1.51 20.57 -37.61
N LYS A 394 -1.23 19.33 -37.19
CA LYS A 394 -1.40 18.08 -37.98
C LYS A 394 -2.24 17.02 -37.27
N THR A 395 -2.65 17.29 -36.04
CA THR A 395 -3.36 16.37 -35.16
C THR A 395 -4.85 16.69 -35.17
N GLU A 396 -5.69 15.72 -34.82
CA GLU A 396 -7.10 15.91 -34.48
C GLU A 396 -7.44 14.90 -33.37
N ILE A 397 -8.06 15.38 -32.29
CA ILE A 397 -8.53 14.50 -31.20
C ILE A 397 -10.06 14.48 -31.27
N VAL A 398 -10.67 13.30 -31.33
CA VAL A 398 -12.13 13.12 -31.33
C VAL A 398 -12.55 12.28 -30.14
N ILE A 399 -13.47 12.80 -29.33
CA ILE A 399 -13.99 12.13 -28.14
C ILE A 399 -15.40 11.58 -28.43
N GLY A 400 -15.64 10.31 -28.08
CA GLY A 400 -16.91 9.62 -28.32
C GLY A 400 -17.28 9.44 -29.80
N GLY A 401 -16.33 9.68 -30.73
CA GLY A 401 -16.57 9.65 -32.17
C GLY A 401 -17.31 10.87 -32.73
N THR A 402 -17.61 11.90 -31.93
CA THR A 402 -18.46 13.04 -32.33
C THR A 402 -17.88 14.42 -32.06
N SER A 403 -17.10 14.61 -30.99
CA SER A 403 -16.61 15.94 -30.59
C SER A 403 -15.10 16.07 -30.81
N SER A 404 -14.71 16.91 -31.76
CA SER A 404 -13.29 17.25 -31.99
C SER A 404 -12.81 18.27 -30.94
N VAL A 405 -11.68 17.99 -30.29
CA VAL A 405 -11.08 18.88 -29.27
C VAL A 405 -10.30 20.00 -29.96
N THR A 406 -10.59 21.25 -29.62
CA THR A 406 -9.98 22.44 -30.22
C THR A 406 -8.76 22.97 -29.48
N SER A 407 -8.52 22.54 -28.24
CA SER A 407 -7.40 22.98 -27.40
C SER A 407 -6.69 21.77 -26.80
N TYR A 408 -5.45 21.56 -27.27
CA TYR A 408 -4.54 20.51 -26.82
C TYR A 408 -3.10 20.94 -27.11
N GLN A 409 -2.13 20.23 -26.54
CA GLN A 409 -0.71 20.37 -26.88
C GLN A 409 -0.09 18.99 -27.08
N VAL A 410 0.57 18.78 -28.21
CA VAL A 410 1.48 17.66 -28.43
C VAL A 410 2.90 18.09 -28.07
N ASN A 411 3.67 17.22 -27.40
CA ASN A 411 5.07 17.53 -27.08
C ASN A 411 5.96 17.50 -28.33
N THR A 412 7.14 18.12 -28.23
CA THR A 412 8.13 18.27 -29.33
C THR A 412 8.65 16.95 -29.92
N TYR A 413 8.37 15.81 -29.29
CA TYR A 413 8.77 14.47 -29.73
C TYR A 413 7.60 13.62 -30.26
N GLU A 414 6.39 14.16 -30.30
CA GLU A 414 5.15 13.45 -30.67
C GLU A 414 4.81 12.20 -29.81
N THR A 415 5.31 12.16 -28.57
CA THR A 415 5.14 11.02 -27.63
C THR A 415 4.08 11.25 -26.55
N SER A 416 3.56 12.47 -26.41
CA SER A 416 2.48 12.77 -25.47
C SER A 416 1.58 13.91 -25.93
N ILE A 417 0.27 13.76 -25.76
CA ILE A 417 -0.74 14.82 -25.97
C ILE A 417 -1.39 15.17 -24.63
N ILE A 418 -1.52 16.46 -24.32
CA ILE A 418 -2.27 16.98 -23.18
C ILE A 418 -3.51 17.70 -23.69
N PHE A 419 -4.70 17.40 -23.16
CA PHE A 419 -5.96 18.07 -23.54
C PHE A 419 -6.99 18.07 -22.41
N VAL A 420 -7.98 18.96 -22.48
CA VAL A 420 -9.13 18.98 -21.56
C VAL A 420 -10.27 18.15 -22.14
N ILE A 421 -10.89 17.28 -21.35
CA ILE A 421 -12.07 16.52 -21.73
C ILE A 421 -13.35 17.12 -21.10
N PRO A 422 -14.43 17.34 -21.87
CA PRO A 422 -15.71 17.82 -21.35
C PRO A 422 -16.32 16.88 -20.29
N GLY A 423 -16.97 17.46 -19.26
CA GLY A 423 -17.45 16.75 -18.08
C GLY A 423 -18.60 15.75 -18.31
N ASN A 424 -19.20 15.75 -19.50
CA ASN A 424 -20.39 14.95 -19.84
C ASN A 424 -20.08 13.53 -20.34
N TYR A 425 -18.81 13.12 -20.40
CA TYR A 425 -18.38 11.76 -20.73
C TYR A 425 -18.15 10.94 -19.45
N ALA A 426 -18.52 9.67 -19.41
CA ALA A 426 -18.39 8.84 -18.20
C ALA A 426 -17.94 7.41 -18.52
N GLY A 427 -17.29 6.75 -17.55
CA GLY A 427 -16.79 5.38 -17.72
C GLY A 427 -15.70 5.27 -18.79
N GLU A 428 -15.68 4.16 -19.54
CA GLU A 428 -14.71 3.93 -20.62
C GLU A 428 -15.06 4.75 -21.87
N THR A 429 -14.45 5.93 -21.99
CA THR A 429 -14.67 6.84 -23.11
C THR A 429 -13.63 6.63 -24.21
N LEU A 430 -14.09 6.32 -25.42
CA LEU A 430 -13.22 6.24 -26.59
C LEU A 430 -12.71 7.63 -26.98
N VAL A 431 -11.39 7.80 -26.99
CA VAL A 431 -10.69 8.92 -27.62
C VAL A 431 -9.98 8.40 -28.86
N GLN A 432 -10.16 9.08 -29.98
CA GLN A 432 -9.46 8.82 -31.24
C GLN A 432 -8.48 9.96 -31.50
N VAL A 433 -7.22 9.63 -31.75
CA VAL A 433 -6.22 10.58 -32.27
C VAL A 433 -6.04 10.30 -33.75
N LYS A 434 -6.20 11.33 -34.59
CA LYS A 434 -5.85 11.32 -36.01
C LYS A 434 -4.65 12.22 -36.23
N ALA A 435 -3.72 11.78 -37.06
CA ALA A 435 -2.53 12.52 -37.47
C ALA A 435 -1.98 11.86 -38.73
N TYR A 436 -1.40 12.65 -39.65
CA TYR A 436 -0.73 12.13 -40.86
C TYR A 436 -1.56 11.19 -41.76
N GLY A 437 -2.89 11.19 -41.63
CA GLY A 437 -3.80 10.26 -42.33
C GLY A 437 -4.05 8.92 -41.60
N TYR A 438 -3.35 8.66 -40.50
CA TYR A 438 -3.61 7.54 -39.59
C TYR A 438 -4.66 7.91 -38.53
N THR A 439 -5.21 6.91 -37.85
CA THR A 439 -6.12 7.10 -36.70
C THR A 439 -5.94 5.96 -35.71
N ALA A 440 -5.66 6.29 -34.45
CA ALA A 440 -5.61 5.35 -33.34
C ALA A 440 -6.73 5.64 -32.34
N GLY A 441 -7.37 4.60 -31.80
CA GLY A 441 -8.40 4.69 -30.77
C GLY A 441 -7.92 4.10 -29.45
N TYR A 442 -8.25 4.75 -28.33
CA TYR A 442 -7.94 4.28 -26.98
C TYR A 442 -9.11 4.57 -26.04
N TYR A 443 -9.48 3.60 -25.21
CA TYR A 443 -10.53 3.76 -24.20
C TYR A 443 -9.90 4.31 -22.91
N ILE A 444 -10.37 5.47 -22.47
CA ILE A 444 -9.94 6.10 -21.22
C ILE A 444 -10.99 5.79 -20.15
N PRO A 445 -10.64 5.08 -19.06
CA PRO A 445 -11.54 4.90 -17.92
C PRO A 445 -11.58 6.20 -17.11
N LEU A 446 -12.59 7.04 -17.37
CA LEU A 446 -12.73 8.33 -16.70
C LEU A 446 -13.16 8.14 -15.24
N GLN A 447 -12.38 8.73 -14.34
CA GLN A 447 -12.65 8.77 -12.91
C GLN A 447 -13.45 10.02 -12.57
N LEU A 448 -14.36 9.89 -11.60
CA LEU A 448 -15.14 11.00 -11.08
C LEU A 448 -14.21 12.11 -10.57
N TYR A 449 -14.50 13.36 -10.93
CA TYR A 449 -13.77 14.53 -10.47
C TYR A 449 -14.75 15.58 -9.97
N VAL A 450 -14.48 16.17 -8.80
CA VAL A 450 -15.39 17.14 -8.17
C VAL A 450 -14.62 18.38 -7.71
N THR A 451 -15.24 19.54 -7.92
CA THR A 451 -14.71 20.86 -7.50
C THR A 451 -15.78 21.69 -6.80
N PRO A 452 -15.41 22.67 -5.95
CA PRO A 452 -16.31 23.76 -5.58
C PRO A 452 -16.81 24.50 -6.83
N SER A 453 -18.02 25.07 -6.74
CA SER A 453 -18.62 25.89 -7.80
C SER A 453 -18.66 27.36 -7.38
N ASP A 454 -18.28 28.26 -8.28
CA ASP A 454 -18.25 29.71 -8.11
C ASP A 454 -19.66 30.35 -8.08
N ALA A 455 -20.71 29.53 -7.93
CA ALA A 455 -22.10 29.94 -7.99
C ALA A 455 -22.51 30.73 -6.74
N ILE A 456 -23.21 31.84 -6.95
CA ILE A 456 -23.61 32.78 -5.88
C ILE A 456 -24.56 32.07 -4.91
N LEU A 457 -24.18 32.03 -3.63
CA LEU A 457 -24.95 31.39 -2.57
C LEU A 457 -26.18 32.22 -2.18
N ASN A 458 -27.37 31.77 -2.59
CA ASN A 458 -28.65 32.32 -2.14
C ASN A 458 -29.06 31.87 -0.71
N SER A 459 -28.20 31.13 -0.01
CA SER A 459 -28.39 30.66 1.37
C SER A 459 -27.03 30.54 2.07
N PRO A 460 -26.87 31.01 3.32
CA PRO A 460 -25.60 30.98 4.04
C PRO A 460 -25.11 29.57 4.43
N HIS A 461 -25.92 28.54 4.18
CA HIS A 461 -25.59 27.13 4.46
C HIS A 461 -25.77 26.21 3.24
N ALA A 462 -25.84 26.79 2.04
CA ALA A 462 -25.70 26.04 0.79
C ALA A 462 -24.22 25.96 0.40
N THR A 463 -23.79 24.87 -0.22
CA THR A 463 -22.51 24.80 -0.93
C THR A 463 -22.70 24.06 -2.24
N HIS A 464 -22.18 24.65 -3.32
CA HIS A 464 -22.37 24.15 -4.68
C HIS A 464 -21.10 23.43 -5.13
N PHE A 465 -21.22 22.23 -5.66
CA PHE A 465 -20.09 21.44 -6.19
C PHE A 465 -20.35 21.04 -7.65
N LYS A 466 -19.36 21.23 -8.53
CA LYS A 466 -19.38 20.76 -9.93
C LYS A 466 -18.81 19.35 -10.00
N TYR A 467 -19.62 18.40 -10.47
CA TYR A 467 -19.26 17.01 -10.71
C TYR A 467 -18.98 16.80 -12.20
N TYR A 468 -17.81 16.23 -12.49
CA TYR A 468 -17.35 15.85 -13.83
C TYR A 468 -17.25 14.33 -13.91
N PHE A 469 -17.61 13.78 -15.08
CA PHE A 469 -17.47 12.36 -15.42
C PHE A 469 -18.35 11.38 -14.63
N GLN A 470 -19.48 11.88 -14.10
CA GLN A 470 -20.50 11.07 -13.44
C GLN A 470 -21.32 10.24 -14.43
N SER A 471 -21.80 9.07 -14.00
CA SER A 471 -22.86 8.35 -14.73
C SER A 471 -24.14 9.18 -14.83
N LEU A 472 -24.88 9.00 -15.93
CA LEU A 472 -26.18 9.62 -16.15
C LEU A 472 -27.29 8.98 -15.32
N ASP A 473 -27.11 7.73 -14.86
CA ASP A 473 -28.03 6.99 -13.97
C ASP A 473 -27.94 7.48 -12.51
N SER A 474 -27.70 8.79 -12.30
CA SER A 474 -27.26 9.36 -11.03
C SER A 474 -28.34 9.38 -9.97
N ILE A 475 -28.12 8.62 -8.89
CA ILE A 475 -28.73 8.82 -7.56
C ILE A 475 -28.15 10.11 -6.95
N ASN A 476 -28.95 10.90 -6.22
CA ASN A 476 -28.52 12.02 -5.36
C ASN A 476 -27.08 11.85 -4.83
N PRO A 477 -26.14 12.75 -5.17
CA PRO A 477 -24.76 12.63 -4.75
C PRO A 477 -24.60 12.83 -3.24
N LYS A 478 -23.54 12.25 -2.67
CA LYS A 478 -23.20 12.37 -1.27
C LYS A 478 -21.80 12.95 -1.09
N ILE A 479 -21.59 13.63 0.02
CA ILE A 479 -20.28 14.10 0.47
C ILE A 479 -20.12 13.68 1.92
N THR A 480 -19.04 12.97 2.24
CA THR A 480 -18.69 12.60 3.61
C THR A 480 -17.48 13.40 4.08
N ILE A 481 -17.61 14.06 5.22
CA ILE A 481 -16.57 14.82 5.92
C ILE A 481 -16.59 14.43 7.41
N ASN A 482 -15.42 14.12 7.98
CA ASN A 482 -15.26 13.77 9.40
C ASN A 482 -16.19 12.68 9.96
N GLY A 483 -16.76 11.84 9.07
CA GLY A 483 -17.70 10.76 9.41
C GLY A 483 -19.18 11.11 9.24
N GLU A 484 -19.51 12.37 8.97
CA GLU A 484 -20.87 12.82 8.65
C GLU A 484 -21.10 12.86 7.14
N THR A 485 -22.25 12.36 6.67
CA THR A 485 -22.59 12.28 5.24
C THR A 485 -23.75 13.20 4.90
N PHE A 486 -23.48 14.15 4.00
CA PHE A 486 -24.42 15.12 3.45
C PHE A 486 -24.90 14.63 2.08
N VAL A 487 -26.17 14.88 1.76
CA VAL A 487 -26.80 14.46 0.50
C VAL A 487 -27.20 15.72 -0.29
N GLY A 488 -26.81 15.76 -1.57
CA GLY A 488 -27.15 16.85 -2.48
C GLY A 488 -28.55 16.70 -3.03
N ASP A 489 -29.20 17.82 -3.35
CA ASP A 489 -30.57 17.82 -3.89
C ASP A 489 -30.58 17.58 -5.41
N ASP A 490 -31.09 16.45 -5.89
CA ASP A 490 -31.23 16.18 -7.33
C ASP A 490 -32.05 17.26 -8.08
N ASN A 491 -32.96 17.99 -7.42
CA ASN A 491 -33.71 19.09 -8.03
C ASN A 491 -32.83 20.31 -8.34
N SER A 492 -31.61 20.37 -7.78
CA SER A 492 -30.65 21.46 -7.98
C SER A 492 -29.66 21.21 -9.12
N LYS A 493 -29.79 20.10 -9.86
CA LYS A 493 -28.85 19.68 -10.90
C LYS A 493 -28.82 20.62 -12.11
N GLU A 494 -27.91 21.59 -12.09
CA GLU A 494 -27.63 22.45 -13.24
C GLU A 494 -26.49 21.86 -14.09
N LEU A 495 -26.81 21.43 -15.31
CA LEU A 495 -25.80 21.17 -16.35
C LEU A 495 -25.13 22.50 -16.77
N LYS A 496 -23.82 22.45 -17.02
CA LYS A 496 -22.99 23.59 -17.44
C LYS A 496 -22.37 23.36 -18.81
N ASP A 497 -21.94 24.43 -19.47
CA ASP A 497 -21.38 24.40 -20.83
C ASP A 497 -20.07 23.59 -20.93
N ASP A 498 -19.38 23.38 -19.82
CA ASP A 498 -18.19 22.50 -19.72
C ASP A 498 -18.55 21.01 -19.57
N GLY A 499 -19.84 20.66 -19.59
CA GLY A 499 -20.37 19.32 -19.43
C GLY A 499 -20.51 18.85 -17.97
N SER A 500 -20.12 19.66 -16.98
CA SER A 500 -20.31 19.31 -15.56
C SER A 500 -21.77 19.42 -15.11
N SER A 501 -22.12 18.72 -14.03
CA SER A 501 -23.36 18.93 -13.28
C SER A 501 -23.06 19.60 -11.95
N THR A 502 -23.66 20.76 -11.68
CA THR A 502 -23.59 21.43 -10.38
C THR A 502 -24.70 20.89 -9.48
N TYR A 503 -24.37 20.54 -8.23
CA TYR A 503 -25.30 20.11 -7.20
C TYR A 503 -25.16 20.98 -5.94
N ILE A 504 -26.28 21.24 -5.26
CA ILE A 504 -26.36 22.01 -4.01
C ILE A 504 -26.47 21.05 -2.82
N PHE A 505 -25.59 21.28 -1.84
CA PHE A 505 -25.61 20.63 -0.53
C PHE A 505 -26.07 21.64 0.51
N ASN A 506 -27.27 21.41 1.07
CA ASN A 506 -27.84 22.23 2.14
C ASN A 506 -27.35 21.75 3.50
N ASN A 507 -27.09 22.70 4.41
CA ASN A 507 -26.49 22.47 5.72
C ASN A 507 -25.08 21.83 5.64
N PHE A 508 -24.35 22.07 4.54
CA PHE A 508 -22.95 21.66 4.45
C PHE A 508 -22.14 22.46 5.50
N PRO A 509 -21.34 21.81 6.35
CA PRO A 509 -20.63 22.48 7.42
C PRO A 509 -19.54 23.39 6.86
N GLY A 510 -19.21 24.45 7.60
CA GLY A 510 -17.96 25.17 7.38
C GLY A 510 -16.75 24.22 7.51
N VAL A 511 -15.62 24.63 6.97
CA VAL A 511 -14.40 23.81 6.96
C VAL A 511 -13.21 24.62 7.43
N CYS A 512 -12.43 23.99 8.31
CA CYS A 512 -11.34 24.63 9.05
C CYS A 512 -10.01 23.99 8.67
N GLY A 513 -9.14 24.75 8.00
CA GLY A 513 -7.89 24.23 7.42
C GLY A 513 -8.16 23.33 6.21
N VAL A 514 -7.21 22.47 5.89
CA VAL A 514 -7.38 21.46 4.83
C VAL A 514 -8.17 20.27 5.39
N GLN A 515 -9.37 20.04 4.85
CA GLN A 515 -10.26 18.93 5.20
C GLN A 515 -10.37 17.95 4.03
N SER A 516 -10.23 16.65 4.31
CA SER A 516 -10.44 15.58 3.31
C SER A 516 -11.93 15.28 3.13
N LEU A 517 -12.33 15.09 1.88
CA LEU A 517 -13.71 14.88 1.45
C LEU A 517 -13.82 13.62 0.61
N GLN A 518 -14.75 12.72 0.96
CA GLN A 518 -15.14 11.62 0.10
C GLN A 518 -16.48 11.95 -0.57
N TYR A 519 -16.44 12.13 -1.89
CA TYR A 519 -17.59 12.34 -2.75
C TYR A 519 -18.06 11.00 -3.31
N GLU A 520 -19.37 10.78 -3.39
CA GLU A 520 -19.99 9.56 -3.91
C GLU A 520 -21.15 9.94 -4.85
N ILE A 521 -21.24 9.31 -6.03
CA ILE A 521 -22.43 9.39 -6.89
C ILE A 521 -22.66 8.05 -7.59
N GLY A 522 -23.82 7.43 -7.34
CA GLY A 522 -24.08 6.05 -7.75
C GLY A 522 -23.01 5.08 -7.22
N ASN A 523 -22.25 4.46 -8.12
CA ASN A 523 -21.15 3.55 -7.79
C ASN A 523 -19.75 4.21 -7.89
N GLN A 524 -19.67 5.50 -8.21
CA GLN A 524 -18.40 6.22 -8.36
C GLN A 524 -18.06 6.96 -7.06
N THR A 525 -16.77 6.94 -6.69
CA THR A 525 -16.23 7.72 -5.56
C THR A 525 -15.03 8.55 -6.00
N TYR A 526 -14.89 9.73 -5.41
CA TYR A 526 -13.74 10.63 -5.57
C TYR A 526 -13.29 11.12 -4.21
N ASN A 527 -11.99 11.14 -3.97
CA ASN A 527 -11.40 11.70 -2.75
C ASN A 527 -10.75 13.03 -3.10
N GLY A 528 -11.23 14.11 -2.50
CA GLY A 528 -10.69 15.46 -2.67
C GLY A 528 -10.36 16.13 -1.34
N THR A 529 -9.96 17.40 -1.42
CA THR A 529 -9.72 18.25 -0.26
C THR A 529 -10.34 19.62 -0.49
N VAL A 530 -10.92 20.20 0.56
CA VAL A 530 -11.30 21.61 0.62
C VAL A 530 -10.39 22.32 1.64
N THR A 531 -10.16 23.62 1.46
CA THR A 531 -9.37 24.44 2.39
C THR A 531 -10.20 25.64 2.81
N SER A 532 -10.05 26.09 4.05
CA SER A 532 -10.54 27.40 4.50
C SER A 532 -10.01 28.54 3.60
N LEU A 533 -10.81 29.60 3.44
CA LEU A 533 -10.30 30.86 2.89
C LEU A 533 -9.59 31.65 3.98
N GLN A 534 -8.51 32.34 3.62
CA GLN A 534 -7.75 33.18 4.54
C GLN A 534 -8.64 34.27 5.16
N PRO A 535 -8.58 34.51 6.48
CA PRO A 535 -9.31 35.61 7.11
C PRO A 535 -8.82 36.97 6.61
N SER A 536 -9.73 37.94 6.46
CA SER A 536 -9.39 39.30 6.03
C SER A 536 -10.16 40.36 6.80
N TYR A 537 -9.54 41.52 7.05
CA TYR A 537 -10.14 42.64 7.77
C TYR A 537 -10.71 43.68 6.82
N ALA A 538 -11.92 44.17 7.12
CA ALA A 538 -12.50 45.35 6.48
C ALA A 538 -12.33 46.60 7.35
N ASN A 539 -12.59 46.51 8.66
CA ASN A 539 -12.43 47.61 9.61
C ASN A 539 -12.37 47.11 11.06
N CYS A 540 -11.86 47.92 11.99
CA CYS A 540 -12.03 47.74 13.44
C CYS A 540 -12.33 49.09 14.11
N THR A 541 -13.40 49.17 14.90
CA THR A 541 -13.85 50.40 15.58
C THR A 541 -14.03 50.18 17.08
N TYR A 542 -13.67 51.18 17.89
CA TYR A 542 -13.78 51.15 19.35
C TYR A 542 -14.98 51.97 19.84
N SER A 543 -15.73 51.44 20.81
CA SER A 543 -16.83 52.13 21.50
C SER A 543 -16.42 52.57 22.92
N PRO A 544 -16.28 53.88 23.20
CA PRO A 544 -15.91 54.39 24.51
C PRO A 544 -16.90 54.09 25.63
N GLU A 545 -18.18 53.92 25.28
CA GLU A 545 -19.29 53.68 26.22
C GLU A 545 -19.30 52.23 26.76
N THR A 546 -18.87 51.26 25.94
CA THR A 546 -18.92 49.83 26.28
C THR A 546 -17.53 49.22 26.54
N ASN A 547 -16.45 49.90 26.16
CA ASN A 547 -15.08 49.39 26.09
C ASN A 547 -14.91 48.21 25.12
N ILE A 548 -15.78 48.07 24.12
CA ILE A 548 -15.73 47.00 23.12
C ILE A 548 -15.13 47.55 21.83
N THR A 549 -14.19 46.80 21.24
CA THR A 549 -13.83 46.94 19.83
C THR A 549 -14.58 45.91 19.00
N LEU A 550 -15.22 46.37 17.93
CA LEU A 550 -15.86 45.57 16.89
C LEU A 550 -14.93 45.54 15.67
N CYS A 551 -14.59 44.35 15.18
CA CYS A 551 -13.86 44.15 13.93
C CYS A 551 -14.78 43.46 12.91
N THR A 552 -14.81 43.97 11.69
CA THR A 552 -15.57 43.40 10.56
C THR A 552 -14.62 42.97 9.44
N GLY A 553 -15.04 42.01 8.61
CA GLY A 553 -14.20 41.38 7.61
C GLY A 553 -14.83 40.12 7.00
N THR A 554 -14.01 39.12 6.68
CA THR A 554 -14.45 37.83 6.12
C THR A 554 -13.61 36.66 6.62
N ASN A 555 -14.20 35.46 6.57
CA ASN A 555 -13.60 34.16 6.88
C ASN A 555 -13.05 34.03 8.31
N PHE A 556 -13.63 34.75 9.27
CA PHE A 556 -13.18 34.74 10.67
C PHE A 556 -13.46 33.43 11.44
N GLY A 557 -14.19 32.46 10.86
CA GLY A 557 -14.35 31.10 11.40
C GLY A 557 -15.62 30.86 12.23
N GLY A 558 -16.39 31.91 12.50
CA GLY A 558 -17.72 31.78 13.09
C GLY A 558 -17.76 31.18 14.50
N SER A 559 -18.97 30.84 14.94
CA SER A 559 -19.20 30.17 16.22
C SER A 559 -18.88 28.67 16.20
N TYR A 560 -18.70 28.07 15.02
CA TYR A 560 -18.36 26.66 14.85
C TYR A 560 -16.87 26.36 15.09
N PHE A 561 -15.98 27.33 14.81
CA PHE A 561 -14.53 27.17 14.97
C PHE A 561 -13.95 28.06 16.09
N ASP A 562 -14.78 28.43 17.08
CA ASP A 562 -14.45 29.32 18.21
C ASP A 562 -13.09 29.02 18.88
N LYS A 563 -12.77 27.73 19.08
CA LYS A 563 -11.54 27.24 19.73
C LYS A 563 -10.34 27.12 18.78
N GLN A 564 -10.55 27.32 17.49
CA GLN A 564 -9.55 27.21 16.42
C GLN A 564 -9.21 28.59 15.83
N VAL A 565 -9.82 29.65 16.36
CA VAL A 565 -9.46 31.04 16.10
C VAL A 565 -8.59 31.56 17.24
N ILE A 566 -7.41 32.10 16.89
CA ILE A 566 -6.50 32.76 17.83
C ILE A 566 -6.37 34.22 17.41
N ILE A 567 -6.90 35.11 18.24
CA ILE A 567 -6.80 36.57 18.04
C ILE A 567 -5.66 37.08 18.94
N GLN A 568 -4.77 37.93 18.43
CA GLN A 568 -3.73 38.57 19.24
C GLN A 568 -3.61 40.06 18.92
N PHE A 569 -3.43 40.88 19.96
CA PHE A 569 -3.11 42.30 19.85
C PHE A 569 -1.73 42.55 20.49
N SER A 570 -0.78 43.07 19.71
CA SER A 570 0.60 43.32 20.15
C SER A 570 1.20 42.14 20.93
N ASN A 571 1.11 40.94 20.35
CA ASN A 571 1.55 39.64 20.89
C ASN A 571 0.80 39.14 22.15
N SER A 572 -0.25 39.82 22.61
CA SER A 572 -1.13 39.35 23.70
C SER A 572 -2.38 38.69 23.12
N THR A 573 -2.65 37.44 23.49
CA THR A 573 -3.85 36.72 23.03
C THR A 573 -5.13 37.32 23.61
N ILE A 574 -6.12 37.54 22.75
CA ILE A 574 -7.46 38.06 23.08
C ILE A 574 -8.47 36.91 23.06
N THR A 575 -9.36 36.89 24.06
CA THR A 575 -10.60 36.11 24.01
C THR A 575 -11.72 36.98 23.45
N PRO A 576 -12.36 36.62 22.32
CA PRO A 576 -13.51 37.37 21.80
C PRO A 576 -14.74 37.21 22.70
N ILE A 577 -15.63 38.21 22.65
CA ILE A 577 -16.96 38.20 23.31
C ILE A 577 -17.96 37.45 22.43
N ASN A 578 -17.93 37.73 21.12
CA ASN A 578 -18.69 37.04 20.08
C ASN A 578 -17.84 36.97 18.81
N ILE A 579 -18.05 35.93 18.00
CA ILE A 579 -17.40 35.74 16.70
C ILE A 579 -18.35 35.07 15.70
N THR A 580 -18.40 35.65 14.51
CA THR A 580 -19.14 35.19 13.32
C THR A 580 -18.14 35.13 12.15
N ASP A 581 -18.55 34.69 10.95
CA ASP A 581 -17.64 34.67 9.80
C ASP A 581 -17.29 36.07 9.24
N THR A 582 -18.07 37.10 9.60
CA THR A 582 -17.93 38.48 9.08
C THR A 582 -17.62 39.53 10.15
N GLU A 583 -17.79 39.22 11.43
CA GLU A 583 -17.47 40.12 12.55
C GLU A 583 -17.04 39.39 13.83
N PHE A 584 -16.18 40.03 14.63
CA PHE A 584 -15.92 39.65 16.01
C PHE A 584 -15.78 40.86 16.93
N THR A 585 -15.96 40.63 18.23
CA THR A 585 -15.90 41.69 19.26
C THR A 585 -14.99 41.29 20.41
N PHE A 586 -14.31 42.25 21.04
CA PHE A 586 -13.48 42.01 22.23
C PHE A 586 -13.43 43.22 23.18
N TYR A 587 -13.07 42.98 24.44
CA TYR A 587 -12.83 44.04 25.43
C TYR A 587 -11.48 44.72 25.18
N THR A 588 -11.52 46.04 25.02
CA THR A 588 -10.35 46.88 24.78
C THR A 588 -9.93 47.53 26.09
N TYR A 589 -8.80 47.05 26.63
CA TYR A 589 -8.20 47.56 27.87
C TYR A 589 -7.45 48.87 27.62
N ASP A 590 -7.35 49.72 28.64
CA ASP A 590 -6.85 51.10 28.48
C ASP A 590 -5.38 51.18 28.02
N ASN A 591 -4.60 50.11 28.22
CA ASN A 591 -3.22 49.97 27.74
C ASN A 591 -3.12 49.63 26.24
N TYR A 592 -4.23 49.33 25.55
CA TYR A 592 -4.26 49.05 24.11
C TYR A 592 -4.26 50.35 23.30
N VAL A 593 -3.27 51.23 23.53
CA VAL A 593 -3.22 52.56 22.89
C VAL A 593 -3.06 52.46 21.37
N SER A 594 -2.11 51.66 20.90
CA SER A 594 -1.97 51.29 19.49
C SER A 594 -1.27 49.94 19.37
N GLY A 595 -1.55 49.20 18.31
CA GLY A 595 -0.97 47.87 18.12
C GLY A 595 -1.40 47.14 16.86
N HIS A 596 -0.63 46.13 16.50
CA HIS A 596 -1.02 45.17 15.45
C HIS A 596 -1.99 44.15 16.04
N LEU A 597 -3.18 44.09 15.43
CA LEU A 597 -4.13 43.01 15.59
C LEU A 597 -3.84 41.94 14.54
N THR A 598 -3.86 40.69 14.97
CA THR A 598 -3.77 39.49 14.13
C THR A 598 -4.93 38.56 14.47
N ILE A 599 -5.40 37.83 13.48
CA ILE A 599 -6.30 36.70 13.63
C ILE A 599 -5.71 35.54 12.84
N ASN A 600 -5.44 34.44 13.53
CA ASN A 600 -5.22 33.15 12.92
C ASN A 600 -6.55 32.39 13.01
N SER A 601 -7.16 32.10 11.87
CA SER A 601 -8.35 31.25 11.78
C SER A 601 -7.91 29.94 11.15
N CYS A 602 -8.09 28.83 11.86
CA CYS A 602 -7.86 27.49 11.31
C CYS A 602 -6.44 27.16 10.83
N GLY A 603 -5.44 27.92 11.29
CA GLY A 603 -4.03 27.84 10.85
C GLY A 603 -3.63 28.97 9.91
N ASP A 604 -4.56 29.53 9.13
CA ASP A 604 -4.33 30.64 8.21
C ASP A 604 -4.39 31.98 8.93
N SER A 605 -3.43 32.86 8.67
CA SER A 605 -3.33 34.17 9.34
C SER A 605 -3.76 35.30 8.41
N ALA A 606 -4.56 36.24 8.91
CA ALA A 606 -4.87 37.47 8.19
C ALA A 606 -3.65 38.39 8.11
N ASP A 607 -3.65 39.31 7.14
CA ASP A 607 -2.76 40.47 7.16
C ASP A 607 -2.97 41.29 8.45
N THR A 608 -1.88 41.78 9.05
CA THR A 608 -1.93 42.57 10.30
C THR A 608 -2.72 43.86 10.15
N PHE A 609 -3.83 43.99 10.89
CA PHE A 609 -4.58 45.25 10.99
C PHE A 609 -3.97 46.12 12.09
N TYR A 610 -3.72 47.41 11.82
CA TYR A 610 -3.13 48.32 12.82
C TYR A 610 -4.23 49.18 13.48
N ILE A 611 -4.45 48.99 14.78
CA ILE A 611 -5.38 49.79 15.57
C ILE A 611 -4.64 50.94 16.25
N ILE A 612 -5.24 52.12 16.24
CA ILE A 612 -4.88 53.26 17.08
C ILE A 612 -6.17 53.70 17.79
N ASN A 613 -6.21 53.59 19.11
CA ASN A 613 -7.34 54.08 19.89
C ASN A 613 -7.17 55.58 20.18
N ALA A 614 -8.20 56.36 19.86
CA ALA A 614 -8.20 57.79 20.14
C ALA A 614 -8.27 58.05 21.65
N VAL A 615 -7.51 59.05 22.10
CA VAL A 615 -7.43 59.39 23.53
C VAL A 615 -8.78 59.88 24.03
N TYR A 616 -9.27 59.30 25.12
CA TYR A 616 -10.58 59.58 25.70
C TYR A 616 -10.43 60.20 27.09
N PHE A 617 -11.30 61.15 27.48
CA PHE A 617 -11.15 61.94 28.70
C PHE A 617 -12.38 61.83 29.59
N SER A 618 -12.15 61.66 30.88
CA SER A 618 -13.15 61.69 31.94
C SER A 618 -12.87 62.90 32.83
N ASN A 619 -13.66 63.96 32.66
CA ASN A 619 -13.45 65.23 33.37
C ASN A 619 -13.65 65.13 34.89
N VAL A 620 -12.55 64.84 35.61
CA VAL A 620 -12.35 65.23 37.02
C VAL A 620 -10.88 65.62 37.19
N ALA A 621 -10.64 66.87 37.58
CA ALA A 621 -9.43 67.29 38.28
C ALA A 621 -9.88 67.64 39.71
N GLU A 622 -9.36 66.92 40.70
CA GLU A 622 -9.77 67.10 42.09
C GLU A 622 -9.17 68.39 42.71
N GLY A 623 -9.84 68.91 43.73
CA GLY A 623 -9.75 70.33 44.08
C GLY A 623 -8.38 70.78 44.61
N PHE A 624 -7.90 71.91 44.09
CA PHE A 624 -6.57 72.45 44.40
C PHE A 624 -6.48 73.04 45.83
N HIS A 625 -5.36 72.79 46.52
CA HIS A 625 -5.08 73.24 47.89
C HIS A 625 -3.87 74.21 47.94
N ASN A 626 -4.13 75.51 47.81
CA ASN A 626 -3.28 76.56 48.40
C ASN A 626 -1.78 76.59 48.01
N ASN A 627 -1.49 76.61 46.70
CA ASN A 627 -0.25 77.14 46.12
C ASN A 627 1.04 76.42 46.58
N SER A 628 0.96 75.12 46.85
CA SER A 628 2.09 74.29 47.24
C SER A 628 2.91 73.88 46.01
N PRO A 629 4.26 73.87 46.06
CA PRO A 629 5.11 73.51 44.93
C PRO A 629 5.04 72.01 44.55
N ASN A 630 4.28 71.22 45.30
CA ASN A 630 4.01 69.81 45.03
C ASN A 630 2.63 69.56 44.39
N ASP A 631 1.79 70.59 44.25
CA ASP A 631 0.42 70.42 43.76
C ASP A 631 0.41 70.11 42.25
N ALA A 632 -0.48 69.20 41.85
CA ALA A 632 -0.57 68.76 40.47
C ALA A 632 -2.03 68.64 40.01
N VAL A 633 -2.29 69.14 38.79
CA VAL A 633 -3.55 68.88 38.08
C VAL A 633 -3.49 67.45 37.59
N ILE A 634 -4.31 66.58 38.21
CA ILE A 634 -4.52 65.21 37.78
C ILE A 634 -5.61 65.20 36.71
N VAL A 635 -5.34 64.57 35.57
CA VAL A 635 -6.28 64.43 34.44
C VAL A 635 -6.50 62.96 34.15
N ASN A 636 -7.74 62.52 34.25
CA ASN A 636 -8.14 61.12 34.06
C ASN A 636 -8.77 60.88 32.68
N GLY A 637 -8.54 59.71 32.12
CA GLY A 637 -8.96 59.33 30.78
C GLY A 637 -8.61 57.89 30.43
N LYS A 638 -8.37 57.63 29.14
CA LYS A 638 -7.96 56.31 28.58
C LYS A 638 -7.06 56.51 27.36
N PHE A 639 -6.25 55.49 27.07
CA PHE A 639 -5.35 55.41 25.92
C PHE A 639 -4.27 56.51 25.89
N PHE A 640 -3.81 56.96 27.06
CA PHE A 640 -2.68 57.87 27.12
C PHE A 640 -1.36 57.17 26.72
N ALA A 641 -0.72 57.64 25.64
CA ALA A 641 0.61 57.17 25.22
C ALA A 641 1.74 57.92 25.94
N SER A 642 2.88 57.27 26.13
CA SER A 642 4.09 57.87 26.72
C SER A 642 4.75 58.96 25.87
N SER A 643 4.42 59.06 24.58
CA SER A 643 4.75 60.18 23.66
C SER A 643 3.63 61.24 23.63
N GLY A 644 2.95 61.43 24.76
CA GLY A 644 1.66 62.13 24.80
C GLY A 644 1.80 63.62 25.07
N VAL A 645 2.19 63.98 26.29
CA VAL A 645 1.83 65.27 26.92
C VAL A 645 3.02 66.22 26.98
N VAL A 646 2.85 67.45 26.49
CA VAL A 646 3.90 68.48 26.49
C VAL A 646 3.73 69.44 27.67
N SER A 647 2.52 69.96 27.86
CA SER A 647 2.28 71.05 28.80
C SER A 647 0.81 71.16 29.19
N ILE A 648 0.56 71.79 30.34
CA ILE A 648 -0.73 72.40 30.65
C ILE A 648 -0.58 73.92 30.72
N GLU A 649 -1.52 74.66 30.12
CA GLU A 649 -1.55 76.13 30.10
C GLU A 649 -2.78 76.60 30.88
N CYS A 650 -2.58 77.32 31.98
CA CYS A 650 -3.65 77.83 32.85
C CYS A 650 -3.60 79.36 32.88
N GLY A 651 -4.64 80.01 32.35
CA GLY A 651 -4.62 81.46 32.12
C GLY A 651 -3.40 81.87 31.29
N ASN A 652 -2.50 82.67 31.88
CA ASN A 652 -1.26 83.13 31.25
C ASN A 652 0.00 82.32 31.69
N LYS A 653 -0.15 81.19 32.38
CA LYS A 653 0.97 80.35 32.86
C LYS A 653 1.03 79.01 32.13
N THR A 654 2.15 78.70 31.47
CA THR A 654 2.40 77.40 30.83
C THR A 654 3.34 76.53 31.67
N PHE A 655 2.97 75.28 31.93
CA PHE A 655 3.70 74.33 32.76
C PHE A 655 4.14 73.11 31.93
N PRO A 656 5.40 73.05 31.46
CA PRO A 656 5.87 72.08 30.46
C PRO A 656 6.43 70.79 31.07
N LYS A 657 5.77 70.24 32.11
CA LYS A 657 6.26 69.08 32.89
C LYS A 657 5.16 68.09 33.28
N CYS A 658 4.14 67.93 32.45
CA CYS A 658 3.13 66.90 32.65
C CYS A 658 3.75 65.51 32.53
N ASN A 659 3.61 64.69 33.57
CA ASN A 659 4.07 63.30 33.58
C ASN A 659 2.89 62.37 33.32
N LEU A 660 3.13 61.32 32.53
CA LEU A 660 2.21 60.21 32.44
C LEU A 660 2.43 59.25 33.63
N ILE A 661 1.38 58.93 34.39
CA ILE A 661 1.46 57.94 35.46
C ILE A 661 1.18 56.54 34.90
N ASP A 662 0.06 56.39 34.20
CA ASP A 662 -0.32 55.18 33.48
C ASP A 662 -1.20 55.54 32.27
N TYR A 663 -1.76 54.54 31.59
CA TYR A 663 -2.61 54.74 30.41
C TYR A 663 -3.95 55.48 30.66
N LYS A 664 -4.26 55.81 31.92
CA LYS A 664 -5.50 56.46 32.38
C LYS A 664 -5.30 57.75 33.16
N THR A 665 -4.11 58.03 33.67
CA THR A 665 -3.87 59.22 34.52
C THR A 665 -2.61 59.98 34.10
N ILE A 666 -2.79 61.29 33.85
CA ILE A 666 -1.73 62.29 33.64
C ILE A 666 -1.65 63.18 34.90
N SER A 667 -0.44 63.56 35.31
CA SER A 667 -0.20 64.46 36.43
C SER A 667 0.67 65.63 36.02
N CYS A 668 0.10 66.82 35.99
CA CYS A 668 0.78 68.07 35.66
C CYS A 668 1.08 68.89 36.94
N PRO A 669 2.33 68.92 37.45
CA PRO A 669 2.70 69.80 38.54
C PRO A 669 2.58 71.26 38.09
N VAL A 670 1.80 72.06 38.82
CA VAL A 670 1.51 73.46 38.48
C VAL A 670 1.51 74.33 39.74
N GLN A 671 1.85 75.61 39.57
CA GLN A 671 1.77 76.59 40.65
C GLN A 671 0.72 77.65 40.30
N LEU A 672 -0.52 77.37 40.71
CA LEU A 672 -1.68 78.23 40.46
C LEU A 672 -2.02 79.03 41.72
N ASP A 673 -2.04 80.34 41.57
CA ASP A 673 -2.54 81.23 42.60
C ASP A 673 -4.08 81.16 42.58
N GLY A 674 -4.67 80.63 43.66
CA GLY A 674 -6.10 80.74 43.91
C GLY A 674 -6.48 82.15 44.38
N PRO A 675 -7.71 82.37 44.90
CA PRO A 675 -8.78 81.38 45.14
C PRO A 675 -9.70 81.08 43.95
N TYR A 676 -9.57 81.80 42.83
CA TYR A 676 -10.51 81.71 41.70
C TYR A 676 -10.24 80.50 40.79
N ASP A 677 -11.30 79.78 40.42
CA ASP A 677 -11.22 78.64 39.49
C ASP A 677 -10.70 79.02 38.11
N GLN A 678 -9.93 78.13 37.50
CA GLN A 678 -9.22 78.40 36.25
C GLN A 678 -9.53 77.35 35.18
N PHE A 679 -9.75 77.84 33.96
CA PHE A 679 -9.68 77.00 32.78
C PHE A 679 -8.22 76.84 32.37
N CYS A 680 -7.82 75.58 32.21
CA CYS A 680 -6.53 75.20 31.67
C CYS A 680 -6.71 74.46 30.33
N THR A 681 -5.65 74.42 29.52
CA THR A 681 -5.57 73.63 28.28
C THR A 681 -4.42 72.64 28.41
N LEU A 682 -4.71 71.35 28.33
CA LEU A 682 -3.71 70.30 28.24
C LEU A 682 -3.32 70.09 26.77
N THR A 683 -2.02 70.20 26.46
CA THR A 683 -1.47 70.13 25.10
C THR A 683 -0.60 68.89 24.93
N PHE A 684 -0.89 68.13 23.88
CA PHE A 684 -0.17 66.92 23.46
C PHE A 684 0.84 67.22 22.34
N GLU A 685 1.84 66.36 22.13
CA GLU A 685 2.87 66.52 21.08
C GLU A 685 2.27 66.65 19.66
N ASN A 686 1.17 65.95 19.43
CA ASN A 686 0.38 66.02 18.20
C ASN A 686 -0.46 67.31 18.05
N LYS A 687 -0.31 68.27 18.98
CA LYS A 687 -1.07 69.54 19.09
C LYS A 687 -2.57 69.38 19.37
N THR A 688 -3.00 68.24 19.91
CA THR A 688 -4.36 68.13 20.48
C THR A 688 -4.41 68.94 21.78
N ASN A 689 -5.34 69.89 21.84
CA ASN A 689 -5.54 70.83 22.95
C ASN A 689 -6.88 70.52 23.63
N ILE A 690 -6.87 70.36 24.96
CA ILE A 690 -7.98 69.74 25.69
C ILE A 690 -8.29 70.57 26.95
N PRO A 691 -9.53 71.08 27.11
CA PRO A 691 -9.87 71.92 28.24
C PRO A 691 -9.97 71.11 29.53
N VAL A 692 -9.23 71.53 30.55
CA VAL A 692 -9.24 70.99 31.91
C VAL A 692 -9.72 72.10 32.84
N TYR A 693 -10.76 71.85 33.64
CA TYR A 693 -11.26 72.82 34.61
C TYR A 693 -10.63 72.54 35.98
N VAL A 694 -9.88 73.50 36.51
CA VAL A 694 -9.25 73.41 37.84
C VAL A 694 -10.06 74.22 38.82
N SER A 695 -10.64 73.52 39.80
CA SER A 695 -11.42 74.14 40.87
C SER A 695 -10.61 74.19 42.17
N PHE A 696 -10.51 75.35 42.80
CA PHE A 696 -9.93 75.47 44.14
C PHE A 696 -10.94 75.00 45.18
N GLN A 697 -10.50 74.34 46.25
CA GLN A 697 -11.44 73.92 47.28
C GLN A 697 -11.98 75.12 48.08
N GLN A 698 -13.23 75.00 48.54
CA GLN A 698 -13.81 75.92 49.52
C GLN A 698 -12.98 75.95 50.81
N PRO A 699 -12.94 77.08 51.56
CA PRO A 699 -12.23 77.15 52.83
C PRO A 699 -12.76 76.12 53.83
N ILE A 700 -11.88 75.54 54.65
CA ILE A 700 -12.23 74.53 55.66
C ILE A 700 -11.76 75.02 57.03
N ALA A 701 -12.69 75.25 57.96
CA ALA A 701 -12.34 75.50 59.35
C ALA A 701 -12.16 74.17 60.10
N LEU A 702 -10.94 73.88 60.54
CA LEU A 702 -10.60 72.64 61.26
C LEU A 702 -10.61 72.84 62.79
N ALA A 703 -10.16 74.01 63.25
CA ALA A 703 -10.15 74.39 64.66
C ALA A 703 -10.19 75.92 64.81
N SER A 704 -10.27 76.42 66.04
CA SER A 704 -10.02 77.82 66.40
C SER A 704 -9.59 77.91 67.86
N ASN A 705 -9.08 79.06 68.30
CA ASN A 705 -8.95 79.32 69.73
C ASN A 705 -10.34 79.48 70.38
N SER A 706 -10.61 78.76 71.46
CA SER A 706 -11.84 78.98 72.23
C SER A 706 -11.79 80.35 72.93
N LEU A 707 -12.89 81.11 72.87
CA LEU A 707 -13.04 82.41 73.52
C LEU A 707 -14.01 82.33 74.71
N TYR A 708 -14.10 83.41 75.46
CA TYR A 708 -15.19 83.66 76.41
C TYR A 708 -16.32 84.45 75.74
N LEU A 709 -17.49 84.53 76.38
CA LEU A 709 -18.66 85.24 75.85
C LEU A 709 -18.40 86.75 75.62
N ASP A 710 -17.38 87.31 76.27
CA ASP A 710 -16.94 88.70 76.09
C ASP A 710 -16.30 88.97 74.70
N GLY A 711 -16.15 87.94 73.85
CA GLY A 711 -15.58 88.07 72.51
C GLY A 711 -14.05 88.15 72.50
N GLY A 712 -13.48 88.62 71.39
CA GLY A 712 -12.04 88.80 71.22
C GLY A 712 -11.52 88.44 69.82
N GLU A 713 -10.20 88.43 69.65
CA GLU A 713 -9.57 87.98 68.39
C GLU A 713 -9.64 86.45 68.30
N LEU A 714 -10.48 85.96 67.39
CA LEU A 714 -10.58 84.57 67.03
C LEU A 714 -9.59 84.26 65.91
N VAL A 715 -8.61 83.42 66.18
CA VAL A 715 -7.76 82.76 65.19
C VAL A 715 -8.40 81.42 64.84
N ILE A 716 -8.81 81.30 63.58
CA ILE A 716 -9.38 80.10 62.98
C ILE A 716 -8.26 79.38 62.23
N PHE A 717 -8.06 78.10 62.54
CA PHE A 717 -7.10 77.22 61.90
C PHE A 717 -7.82 76.28 60.93
N GLY A 718 -7.18 75.98 59.81
CA GLY A 718 -7.85 75.28 58.73
C GLY A 718 -6.99 75.09 57.49
N ASP A 719 -7.67 74.98 56.36
CA ASP A 719 -7.08 74.85 55.02
C ASP A 719 -7.89 75.68 54.01
N CYS A 720 -7.26 75.95 52.85
CA CYS A 720 -7.84 76.74 51.76
C CYS A 720 -8.26 78.16 52.20
N PHE A 721 -7.46 78.79 53.06
CA PHE A 721 -7.56 80.23 53.33
C PHE A 721 -6.64 81.03 52.40
N TYR A 722 -7.10 82.18 51.94
CA TYR A 722 -6.40 83.07 51.02
C TYR A 722 -6.42 84.50 51.58
N ASP A 723 -5.63 85.40 51.00
CA ASP A 723 -5.50 86.80 51.44
C ASP A 723 -6.79 87.63 51.25
N ILE A 724 -7.64 87.22 50.31
CA ILE A 724 -9.02 87.69 50.16
C ILE A 724 -9.93 86.90 51.12
N ILE A 725 -10.59 87.60 52.05
CA ILE A 725 -11.64 87.04 52.92
C ILE A 725 -12.89 87.91 52.76
N ASP A 726 -13.95 87.37 52.15
CA ASP A 726 -15.16 88.14 51.86
C ASP A 726 -16.00 88.35 53.13
N ASN A 727 -16.14 87.30 53.94
CA ASN A 727 -16.73 87.34 55.27
C ASN A 727 -16.38 86.08 56.08
N ILE A 728 -16.56 86.18 57.40
CA ILE A 728 -16.57 85.05 58.33
C ILE A 728 -17.83 85.16 59.19
N HIS A 729 -18.61 84.08 59.27
CA HIS A 729 -19.78 83.95 60.14
C HIS A 729 -19.60 82.76 61.09
N ILE A 730 -20.01 82.93 62.33
CA ILE A 730 -19.76 81.99 63.43
C ILE A 730 -21.11 81.69 64.09
N GLY A 731 -21.72 80.59 63.64
CA GLY A 731 -23.16 80.41 63.77
C GLY A 731 -23.91 81.63 63.17
N PRO A 732 -24.73 82.35 63.96
CA PRO A 732 -25.45 83.53 63.49
C PRO A 732 -24.64 84.83 63.54
N VAL A 733 -23.42 84.84 64.09
CA VAL A 733 -22.65 86.07 64.35
C VAL A 733 -21.68 86.35 63.21
N GLN A 734 -21.77 87.52 62.56
CA GLN A 734 -20.72 87.97 61.65
C GLN A 734 -19.48 88.38 62.47
N CYS A 735 -18.33 87.78 62.15
CA CYS A 735 -17.04 88.17 62.69
C CYS A 735 -16.55 89.41 61.93
N ILE A 736 -16.02 90.41 62.64
CA ILE A 736 -15.54 91.67 62.06
C ILE A 736 -14.01 91.68 61.96
N ASP A 737 -13.43 92.66 61.25
CA ASP A 737 -11.97 92.83 61.09
C ASP A 737 -11.23 91.53 60.70
N SER A 738 -11.72 90.86 59.65
CA SER A 738 -11.09 89.65 59.11
C SER A 738 -9.70 89.95 58.54
N LYS A 739 -8.72 89.13 58.92
CA LYS A 739 -7.30 89.23 58.55
C LYS A 739 -6.81 87.86 58.11
N PHE A 740 -6.13 87.80 56.98
CA PHE A 740 -5.34 86.63 56.61
C PHE A 740 -4.05 86.58 57.45
N ILE A 741 -3.73 85.41 58.02
CA ILE A 741 -2.44 85.18 58.70
C ILE A 741 -1.56 84.27 57.83
N SER A 742 -2.13 83.18 57.31
CA SER A 742 -1.47 82.22 56.43
C SER A 742 -2.50 81.33 55.72
N SER A 743 -2.05 80.52 54.76
CA SER A 743 -2.84 79.49 54.06
C SER A 743 -3.69 78.59 54.97
N ASN A 744 -3.30 78.48 56.25
CA ASN A 744 -3.85 77.60 57.26
C ASN A 744 -4.36 78.34 58.51
N ALA A 745 -4.31 79.68 58.53
CA ALA A 745 -4.84 80.48 59.63
C ALA A 745 -5.40 81.83 59.17
N ILE A 746 -6.58 82.19 59.66
CA ILE A 746 -7.19 83.52 59.54
C ILE A 746 -7.61 84.03 60.90
N ALA A 747 -7.54 85.33 61.13
CA ALA A 747 -8.10 85.97 62.31
C ALA A 747 -9.35 86.77 61.96
N CYS A 748 -10.22 86.96 62.95
CA CYS A 748 -11.27 87.97 62.95
C CYS A 748 -11.63 88.33 64.39
N THR A 749 -12.14 89.53 64.63
CA THR A 749 -12.64 89.93 65.94
C THR A 749 -14.09 89.46 66.07
N LEU A 750 -14.35 88.50 66.96
CA LEU A 750 -15.70 88.06 67.30
C LEU A 750 -16.27 89.03 68.36
N PRO A 751 -17.36 89.75 68.09
CA PRO A 751 -17.95 90.67 69.06
C PRO A 751 -18.51 89.95 70.30
N PRO A 752 -18.63 90.65 71.46
CA PRO A 752 -19.22 90.09 72.67
C PRO A 752 -20.66 89.61 72.44
N THR A 753 -21.04 88.49 73.05
CA THR A 753 -22.42 87.98 73.02
C THR A 753 -23.01 87.81 74.41
N ALA A 754 -24.25 88.26 74.57
CA ALA A 754 -25.04 88.02 75.78
C ALA A 754 -25.70 86.62 75.79
N ASP A 755 -25.65 85.89 74.67
CA ASP A 755 -26.36 84.61 74.54
C ASP A 755 -25.60 83.45 75.19
N LYS A 756 -26.04 83.10 76.41
CA LYS A 756 -25.51 81.98 77.18
C LYS A 756 -25.89 80.61 76.62
N HIS A 757 -26.81 80.50 75.67
CA HIS A 757 -27.12 79.24 75.00
C HIS A 757 -25.97 78.75 74.10
N LEU A 758 -25.03 79.62 73.73
CA LEU A 758 -23.86 79.30 72.90
C LEU A 758 -22.71 78.64 73.71
N LEU A 759 -22.78 78.62 75.04
CA LEU A 759 -21.82 77.88 75.89
C LEU A 759 -21.89 76.38 75.62
N ASN A 760 -20.73 75.72 75.49
CA ASN A 760 -20.59 74.31 75.13
C ASN A 760 -21.23 73.88 73.79
N GLN A 761 -21.73 74.82 72.97
CA GLN A 761 -22.06 74.51 71.58
C GLN A 761 -20.82 74.66 70.71
N ILE A 762 -20.55 73.66 69.86
CA ILE A 762 -19.62 73.83 68.76
C ILE A 762 -20.38 74.54 67.63
N MET A 763 -20.00 75.77 67.34
CA MET A 763 -20.54 76.57 66.25
C MET A 763 -19.83 76.24 64.93
N PHE A 764 -20.62 76.22 63.86
CA PHE A 764 -20.08 76.19 62.51
C PHE A 764 -19.46 77.55 62.19
N ILE A 765 -18.19 77.55 61.84
CA ILE A 765 -17.50 78.72 61.27
C ILE A 765 -17.67 78.61 59.77
N ASN A 766 -18.56 79.43 59.19
CA ASN A 766 -18.69 79.61 57.75
C ASN A 766 -17.75 80.73 57.31
N ILE A 767 -16.94 80.47 56.30
CA ILE A 767 -15.92 81.36 55.77
C ILE A 767 -16.22 81.50 54.28
N THR A 768 -16.37 82.71 53.77
CA THR A 768 -16.49 82.94 52.32
C THR A 768 -15.21 83.58 51.80
N ILE A 769 -14.62 82.95 50.79
CA ILE A 769 -13.43 83.44 50.09
C ILE A 769 -13.69 83.38 48.59
N ALA A 770 -13.60 84.52 47.91
CA ALA A 770 -13.89 84.67 46.49
C ALA A 770 -15.23 84.05 46.05
N GLY A 771 -16.27 84.20 46.87
CA GLY A 771 -17.60 83.65 46.67
C GLY A 771 -17.75 82.17 47.04
N LYS A 772 -16.65 81.43 47.29
CA LYS A 772 -16.71 80.06 47.80
C LYS A 772 -16.91 80.08 49.31
N SER A 773 -18.10 79.67 49.75
CA SER A 773 -18.40 79.47 51.16
C SER A 773 -18.09 78.04 51.57
N GLY A 774 -17.29 77.88 52.61
CA GLY A 774 -16.95 76.61 53.22
C GLY A 774 -16.68 76.80 54.72
N GLY A 775 -16.48 75.72 55.46
CA GLY A 775 -16.37 75.86 56.91
C GLY A 775 -16.34 74.55 57.67
N GLY A 776 -16.47 74.65 58.98
CA GLY A 776 -16.48 73.49 59.87
C GLY A 776 -16.91 73.85 61.29
N TYR A 777 -17.31 72.82 62.05
CA TYR A 777 -17.65 72.91 63.46
C TYR A 777 -16.37 73.03 64.29
N ALA A 778 -15.83 74.24 64.35
CA ALA A 778 -14.45 74.51 64.75
C ALA A 778 -14.30 75.52 65.92
N PHE A 779 -15.40 76.16 66.36
CA PHE A 779 -15.39 77.13 67.47
C PHE A 779 -16.35 76.74 68.60
N SER A 780 -15.98 76.99 69.84
CA SER A 780 -16.88 76.91 71.01
C SER A 780 -16.44 77.87 72.12
N TYR A 781 -17.41 78.37 72.89
CA TYR A 781 -17.14 79.18 74.08
C TYR A 781 -16.80 78.27 75.28
N LEU A 782 -15.76 78.65 76.04
CA LEU A 782 -15.26 77.88 77.19
C LEU A 782 -16.23 77.85 78.39
N THR A 783 -16.28 76.72 79.11
CA THR A 783 -16.91 76.59 80.44
C THR A 783 -15.90 76.26 81.56
N PRO A 784 -16.20 76.59 82.85
CA PRO A 784 -15.34 76.25 84.00
C PRO A 784 -15.39 74.76 84.43
N TRP A 785 -14.32 74.22 85.04
CA TRP A 785 -13.98 72.77 85.08
C TRP A 785 -13.81 72.08 86.46
N ILE A 786 -14.09 70.74 86.55
CA ILE A 786 -13.86 69.76 87.68
C ILE A 786 -13.73 68.27 87.10
N GLN A 787 -13.21 67.20 87.80
CA GLN A 787 -12.81 65.80 87.30
C GLN A 787 -13.14 64.62 88.30
N PHE A 788 -12.86 63.26 88.29
CA PHE A 788 -12.14 62.09 87.61
C PHE A 788 -12.62 60.72 88.28
N ASP A 789 -12.32 59.38 88.03
CA ASP A 789 -11.83 58.42 86.96
C ASP A 789 -12.20 56.88 87.25
N SER A 790 -11.42 55.80 86.89
CA SER A 790 -11.91 54.40 86.54
C SER A 790 -10.97 53.10 86.63
N THR A 791 -11.47 51.83 86.38
CA THR A 791 -10.82 50.56 85.75
C THR A 791 -11.43 49.11 86.04
N SER A 792 -11.39 48.08 85.10
CA SER A 792 -11.31 46.55 85.29
C SER A 792 -11.64 45.59 84.03
N PRO A 793 -11.10 44.32 83.82
CA PRO A 793 -11.25 43.45 82.59
C PRO A 793 -11.42 41.84 82.69
N THR A 794 -11.62 41.08 81.56
CA THR A 794 -11.58 39.56 81.42
C THR A 794 -11.32 38.99 79.98
N ALA A 795 -10.73 37.77 79.73
CA ALA A 795 -10.48 37.25 78.33
C ALA A 795 -10.26 35.73 77.94
N ASP A 796 -10.14 34.70 78.80
CA ASP A 796 -9.37 33.44 78.48
C ASP A 796 -9.96 32.29 77.59
N SER A 797 -11.21 32.32 77.12
CA SER A 797 -11.92 31.07 76.72
C SER A 797 -11.61 30.44 75.33
N MET A 798 -10.81 31.07 74.47
CA MET A 798 -10.66 30.67 73.05
C MET A 798 -9.80 29.40 72.77
N ILE A 799 -8.84 29.08 73.63
CA ILE A 799 -7.69 28.21 73.25
C ILE A 799 -8.05 26.72 73.10
N ILE A 800 -9.05 26.22 73.83
CA ILE A 800 -9.31 24.77 73.97
C ILE A 800 -9.84 24.13 72.68
N ILE A 801 -10.65 24.86 71.89
CA ILE A 801 -11.37 24.31 70.73
C ILE A 801 -10.40 23.88 69.62
N THR A 802 -9.34 24.66 69.38
CA THR A 802 -8.40 24.46 68.26
C THR A 802 -7.65 23.14 68.35
N THR A 803 -7.37 22.63 69.55
CA THR A 803 -6.53 21.44 69.77
C THR A 803 -7.21 20.14 69.32
N ILE A 804 -8.55 20.04 69.42
CA ILE A 804 -9.29 18.79 69.14
C ILE A 804 -9.28 18.46 67.64
N ILE A 805 -9.34 19.48 66.77
CA ILE A 805 -9.47 19.32 65.32
C ILE A 805 -8.21 18.65 64.73
N ILE A 806 -7.02 19.00 65.22
CA ILE A 806 -5.73 18.50 64.71
C ILE A 806 -5.57 16.98 64.95
N ALA A 807 -6.08 16.47 66.08
CA ALA A 807 -5.94 15.05 66.43
C ALA A 807 -6.65 14.11 65.43
N PHE A 808 -7.82 14.50 64.93
CA PHE A 808 -8.58 13.68 63.96
C PHE A 808 -7.88 13.55 62.60
N ALA A 809 -7.16 14.59 62.16
CA ALA A 809 -6.47 14.59 60.86
C ALA A 809 -5.30 13.59 60.81
N ILE A 810 -4.62 13.34 61.93
CA ILE A 810 -3.46 12.44 61.99
C ILE A 810 -3.88 10.96 61.94
N GLY A 811 -5.02 10.61 62.56
CA GLY A 811 -5.50 9.22 62.65
C GLY A 811 -5.86 8.60 61.29
N SER A 812 -6.44 9.37 60.37
CA SER A 812 -6.87 8.87 59.05
C SER A 812 -5.69 8.46 58.16
N ILE A 813 -4.61 9.22 58.19
CA ILE A 813 -3.37 8.97 57.42
C ILE A 813 -2.74 7.62 57.82
N TYR A 814 -2.74 7.31 59.12
CA TYR A 814 -2.11 6.09 59.66
C TYR A 814 -2.83 4.82 59.20
N ILE A 815 -4.17 4.85 59.16
CA ILE A 815 -5.01 3.74 58.67
C ILE A 815 -4.73 3.46 57.19
N HIS A 816 -4.59 4.52 56.37
CA HIS A 816 -4.34 4.39 54.94
C HIS A 816 -2.99 3.71 54.64
N PHE A 817 -1.96 4.03 55.42
CA PHE A 817 -0.63 3.40 55.29
C PHE A 817 -0.62 1.91 55.66
N ALA A 818 -1.38 1.51 56.69
CA ALA A 818 -1.46 0.11 57.13
C ALA A 818 -2.06 -0.82 56.04
N ILE A 819 -3.10 -0.35 55.34
CA ILE A 819 -3.77 -1.10 54.27
C ILE A 819 -2.82 -1.35 53.07
N LEU A 820 -2.03 -0.34 52.69
CA LEU A 820 -1.04 -0.45 51.62
C LEU A 820 0.08 -1.44 51.97
N PHE A 821 0.53 -1.46 53.23
CA PHE A 821 1.59 -2.38 53.67
C PHE A 821 1.14 -3.85 53.63
N HIS A 822 -0.13 -4.13 53.97
CA HIS A 822 -0.62 -5.52 54.03
C HIS A 822 -0.76 -6.17 52.64
N LYS A 823 -1.10 -5.42 51.58
CA LYS A 823 -1.18 -5.95 50.21
C LYS A 823 0.17 -6.42 49.65
N LYS A 824 1.29 -5.84 50.09
CA LYS A 824 2.64 -6.12 49.54
C LYS A 824 3.25 -7.45 50.02
N LYS A 825 2.63 -8.15 50.98
CA LYS A 825 3.20 -9.33 51.65
C LYS A 825 2.84 -10.69 51.04
N ASN A 826 1.87 -10.74 50.11
CA ASN A 826 1.30 -12.01 49.60
C ASN A 826 1.85 -12.49 48.24
N ILE A 827 2.89 -11.86 47.68
CA ILE A 827 3.49 -12.25 46.38
C ILE A 827 4.90 -12.84 46.60
N LYS A 828 4.98 -14.06 47.16
CA LYS A 828 6.20 -14.93 47.12
C LYS A 828 5.99 -16.37 47.64
N ARG A 829 5.28 -17.19 46.85
CA ARG A 829 5.23 -18.67 46.77
C ARG A 829 4.60 -18.90 45.37
N VAL A 830 5.08 -19.74 44.44
CA VAL A 830 5.68 -21.09 44.55
C VAL A 830 6.87 -21.27 43.57
N LEU A 831 7.83 -22.12 43.94
CA LEU A 831 8.80 -22.85 43.09
C LEU A 831 9.08 -24.17 43.84
N PRO A 832 9.27 -25.33 43.17
CA PRO A 832 10.56 -25.68 42.53
C PRO A 832 10.35 -26.54 41.24
N SER A 833 11.26 -27.32 40.64
CA SER A 833 12.66 -27.74 40.93
C SER A 833 13.40 -28.15 39.64
N GLY A 834 14.69 -27.79 39.48
CA GLY A 834 15.57 -28.29 38.41
C GLY A 834 16.88 -27.49 38.30
N ALA A 835 18.05 -28.15 38.33
CA ALA A 835 19.39 -27.55 38.48
C ALA A 835 20.49 -28.59 38.06
N PRO A 836 21.84 -28.41 38.25
CA PRO A 836 22.59 -27.30 38.86
C PRO A 836 24.02 -26.96 38.29
N LYS A 837 24.72 -25.97 38.91
CA LYS A 837 26.20 -25.70 38.93
C LYS A 837 26.82 -25.17 37.60
N GLN A 838 27.89 -24.37 37.54
CA GLN A 838 29.03 -23.93 38.40
C GLN A 838 29.33 -22.40 38.19
N VAL A 839 30.30 -21.62 38.73
CA VAL A 839 31.18 -21.46 39.95
C VAL A 839 31.99 -20.13 39.74
N ASP A 840 32.56 -19.37 40.69
CA ASP A 840 32.19 -18.87 42.05
C ASP A 840 33.29 -17.87 42.57
N GLN A 841 33.00 -16.98 43.53
CA GLN A 841 33.94 -16.26 44.46
C GLN A 841 35.01 -15.25 43.93
N ARG A 842 35.53 -14.21 44.66
CA ARG A 842 35.14 -13.40 45.87
C ARG A 842 36.18 -12.27 46.17
N ARG A 843 35.74 -11.06 46.64
CA ARG A 843 36.37 -10.14 47.67
C ARG A 843 37.84 -9.63 47.46
N GLN A 844 38.43 -8.61 48.12
CA GLN A 844 38.00 -7.52 49.05
C GLN A 844 39.00 -6.31 49.06
N LEU A 845 38.57 -5.18 49.66
CA LEU A 845 39.28 -3.96 50.11
C LEU A 845 40.77 -4.13 50.58
N THR A 846 41.68 -3.13 50.61
CA THR A 846 41.58 -1.74 51.18
C THR A 846 42.79 -0.82 50.81
N ARG A 847 42.61 0.52 50.88
CA ARG A 847 43.54 1.72 51.05
C ARG A 847 45.07 1.54 51.18
N GLN A 848 45.96 2.54 50.99
CA GLN A 848 46.05 3.90 50.37
C GLN A 848 47.51 4.40 50.59
N LEU A 849 48.08 5.26 49.71
CA LEU A 849 48.90 6.44 50.10
C LEU A 849 49.35 7.30 48.90
N THR A 850 49.72 8.56 49.20
CA THR A 850 50.45 9.56 48.38
C THR A 850 49.80 10.16 47.10
N GLN A 851 50.06 11.45 46.92
CA GLN A 851 49.65 12.35 45.82
C GLN A 851 50.91 12.72 44.96
N PRO A 852 50.94 13.83 44.18
CA PRO A 852 50.31 14.02 42.86
C PRO A 852 51.30 14.54 41.78
N GLN A 853 50.85 14.68 40.53
CA GLN A 853 51.02 15.85 39.62
C GLN A 853 50.26 15.55 38.31
N PHE A 854 49.35 16.43 37.84
CA PHE A 854 49.56 17.59 36.96
C PHE A 854 50.13 17.27 35.56
N ILE A 855 49.27 17.40 34.54
CA ILE A 855 49.37 18.40 33.44
C ILE A 855 48.04 18.39 32.67
N ILE A 856 47.68 19.50 32.00
CA ILE A 856 46.40 19.70 31.30
C ILE A 856 46.65 19.88 29.76
N PRO A 857 45.83 20.53 28.89
CA PRO A 857 45.41 19.90 27.63
C PRO A 857 45.99 20.55 26.35
N GLN A 858 45.70 19.99 25.16
CA GLN A 858 44.87 20.66 24.12
C GLN A 858 44.81 19.93 22.75
N GLN A 859 43.63 20.10 22.11
CA GLN A 859 43.36 20.33 20.67
C GLN A 859 43.67 19.33 19.52
N THR A 860 42.66 19.28 18.63
CA THR A 860 42.69 19.20 17.14
C THR A 860 43.05 17.92 16.36
N SER A 861 41.99 17.42 15.70
CA SER A 861 41.91 17.06 14.26
C SER A 861 42.71 15.89 13.65
N SER A 862 41.97 14.84 13.27
CA SER A 862 42.09 14.08 12.00
C SER A 862 43.33 13.16 11.83
N SER A 863 43.39 12.18 10.91
CA SER A 863 42.55 11.92 9.73
C SER A 863 42.60 10.44 9.21
N ARG A 864 41.63 10.10 8.36
CA ARG A 864 41.70 9.21 7.16
C ARG A 864 42.33 7.80 7.19
N SER A 865 41.52 6.85 6.70
CA SER A 865 41.74 6.19 5.40
C SER A 865 40.39 6.05 4.68
N ASN A 866 40.12 6.82 3.61
CA ASN A 866 40.11 6.39 2.17
C ASN A 866 38.87 5.53 1.81
N SER A 867 38.09 5.76 0.73
CA SER A 867 38.14 6.65 -0.46
C SER A 867 36.69 7.13 -0.79
N ILE A 868 36.39 8.33 -1.30
CA ILE A 868 36.62 8.90 -2.66
C ILE A 868 35.96 8.02 -3.76
N SER A 869 35.10 8.50 -4.67
CA SER A 869 34.74 9.87 -5.12
C SER A 869 33.23 10.12 -5.35
N ARG A 870 32.85 11.39 -5.54
CA ARG A 870 31.49 11.86 -5.90
C ARG A 870 31.15 11.60 -7.37
N TYR A 871 29.86 11.47 -7.70
CA TYR A 871 29.06 12.61 -8.18
C TYR A 871 27.61 12.50 -7.69
#